data_AF-A0A091SP05-F1
#
_entry.id   AF-A0A091SP05-F1
#
_cell.length_a   1.000
_cell.length_b   1.000
_cell.length_c   1.000
_cell.angle_alpha   90.00
_cell.angle_beta   90.00
_cell.angle_gamma   90.00
#
_symmetry.space_group_name_H-M   'P 1'
#
loop_
_entity.id
_entity.type
_entity.pdbx_description
1 polymer ?
#
loop_
_entity_poly.entity_id
_entity_poly.type
_entity_poly.pdbx_seq_one_letter_code
_entity_poly.pdbx_strand_id
1 'polypeptide(L)'
;SGSGSNPFQHLEKSAVLQEARIFNETPINPRRCLHILTKILYLLNQGEHFGTTEATEAFFAMTRLFQSNDQTLRRMCYFTIKEMANISEDVIIVTSSLTKDMTGKEDVYRGPAIRALCRITDGTMLQAIERYMKQAIVDKVPSVSSSALVSSLHMTKISYDVVKRWINEAQEAASSDNIMVQYHALGLLYHLRKNDRLAVSKMLNKFTKSGLKSQFAYCMLIRIASRLLKESEEGHESPLFDFIESCLRNKHEMVIYEAASAIIHLPNCTARELAPAVSVLQLFCSSPKPVLRYAAVRTLNKVAMKHPSAVTACNLDLENLITDSNRSIATLAITTLLKTGSESSVDRLMKQISSFVSEISDEFKVVVVQAISALCQKYPRKHSVMMTFLSNMLRDDGGFEYKRAIVDCIISIIEENPESKEAGLAHLCEFIEDCEHTVLATKILHLLGKEGPRTPSPSKYIRFIFNRVVLENEAVRAAAVSALAKFGAQNENLLPSILVLLQRCMMDSDDEVRDRATFYLNVLQQRQIALNAAYIFNGLTVSVPGMEKALHQYTLEPSEKPFDMKTVPLATAPIFEQKAEIALVTSKPEKVAPSRQDIFQEQLAAIPEFKSLGPLFKSSDPVQLTEAETEYFVRCIKHVFTNHIVFQ
;
A
#
# COMPACT_ATOMS: atom_id res chain seq x y z
N SER A 1 -27.66 7.26 39.99
CA SER A 1 -26.25 6.96 40.36
C SER A 1 -25.96 5.53 39.96
N GLY A 2 -24.95 5.33 39.10
CA GLY A 2 -24.58 4.01 38.59
C GLY A 2 -23.89 4.12 37.23
N SER A 3 -22.79 4.87 37.18
CA SER A 3 -21.85 4.80 36.07
C SER A 3 -21.47 3.34 35.84
N GLY A 4 -21.63 2.84 34.61
CA GLY A 4 -21.07 1.56 34.17
C GLY A 4 -19.55 1.61 34.10
N SER A 5 -18.89 1.96 35.21
CA SER A 5 -17.44 1.85 35.37
C SER A 5 -17.08 0.37 35.38
N ASN A 6 -16.00 0.02 34.68
CA ASN A 6 -15.49 -1.35 34.67
C ASN A 6 -15.23 -1.80 36.13
N PRO A 7 -15.81 -2.92 36.61
CA PRO A 7 -15.66 -3.37 38.00
C PRO A 7 -14.21 -3.70 38.40
N PHE A 8 -13.29 -3.71 37.43
CA PHE A 8 -11.86 -3.98 37.61
C PHE A 8 -10.96 -2.74 37.38
N GLN A 9 -11.52 -1.54 37.21
CA GLN A 9 -10.79 -0.32 36.81
C GLN A 9 -9.73 0.17 37.81
N HIS A 10 -9.83 -0.20 39.09
CA HIS A 10 -8.93 0.23 40.17
C HIS A 10 -8.31 -0.96 40.92
N LEU A 11 -7.99 -2.04 40.21
CA LEU A 11 -7.30 -3.17 40.83
C LEU A 11 -5.82 -2.83 41.08
N GLU A 12 -5.35 -3.14 42.28
CA GLU A 12 -3.93 -3.11 42.63
C GLU A 12 -3.34 -4.53 42.56
N LYS A 13 -2.24 -4.73 41.82
CA LYS A 13 -1.58 -6.04 41.68
C LYS A 13 -1.26 -6.70 43.00
N SER A 14 -0.73 -5.95 43.97
CA SER A 14 -0.38 -6.47 45.31
C SER A 14 -1.61 -7.06 46.03
N ALA A 15 -2.75 -6.36 45.97
CA ALA A 15 -4.00 -6.82 46.55
C ALA A 15 -4.52 -8.09 45.87
N VAL A 16 -4.48 -8.14 44.53
CA VAL A 16 -4.93 -9.33 43.77
C VAL A 16 -4.05 -10.55 44.04
N LEU A 17 -2.72 -10.37 44.11
CA LEU A 17 -1.78 -11.44 44.47
C LEU A 17 -1.97 -11.93 45.91
N GLN A 18 -2.31 -11.03 46.83
CA GLN A 18 -2.66 -11.41 48.20
C GLN A 18 -3.96 -12.21 48.25
N GLU A 19 -4.98 -11.81 47.50
CA GLU A 19 -6.23 -12.58 47.34
C GLU A 19 -5.99 -13.98 46.76
N ALA A 20 -5.01 -14.16 45.87
CA ALA A 20 -4.68 -15.45 45.26
C ALA A 20 -4.29 -16.54 46.29
N ARG A 21 -3.94 -16.17 47.53
CA ARG A 21 -3.74 -17.12 48.64
C ARG A 21 -4.98 -17.96 48.95
N ILE A 22 -6.18 -17.46 48.60
CA ILE A 22 -7.46 -18.17 48.73
C ILE A 22 -7.47 -19.49 47.93
N PHE A 23 -6.64 -19.62 46.88
CA PHE A 23 -6.54 -20.88 46.13
C PHE A 23 -6.07 -22.06 46.98
N ASN A 24 -5.47 -21.81 48.14
CA ASN A 24 -5.03 -22.85 49.08
C ASN A 24 -6.10 -23.26 50.11
N GLU A 25 -7.26 -22.59 50.17
CA GLU A 25 -8.33 -22.92 51.11
C GLU A 25 -8.96 -24.29 50.79
N THR A 26 -9.34 -25.02 51.85
CA THR A 26 -10.08 -26.29 51.76
C THR A 26 -11.35 -26.16 52.59
N PRO A 27 -12.57 -26.28 52.02
CA PRO A 27 -12.88 -26.61 50.63
C PRO A 27 -12.68 -25.44 49.65
N ILE A 28 -12.30 -25.74 48.40
CA ILE A 28 -12.15 -24.74 47.33
C ILE A 28 -13.51 -24.14 46.99
N ASN A 29 -13.61 -22.80 46.98
CA ASN A 29 -14.79 -22.07 46.52
C ASN A 29 -14.63 -21.63 45.05
N PRO A 30 -15.29 -22.28 44.06
CA PRO A 30 -15.04 -22.01 42.65
C PRO A 30 -15.37 -20.59 42.23
N ARG A 31 -16.44 -19.98 42.79
CA ARG A 31 -16.86 -18.62 42.42
C ARG A 31 -15.83 -17.57 42.84
N ARG A 32 -15.29 -17.68 44.06
CA ARG A 32 -14.25 -16.76 44.54
C ARG A 32 -12.96 -16.94 43.75
N CYS A 33 -12.55 -18.18 43.50
CA CYS A 33 -11.34 -18.46 42.73
C CYS A 33 -11.44 -17.94 41.29
N LEU A 34 -12.59 -18.12 40.63
CA LEU A 34 -12.87 -17.57 39.30
C LEU A 34 -12.75 -16.05 39.26
N HIS A 35 -13.29 -15.36 40.26
CA HIS A 35 -13.20 -13.91 40.35
C HIS A 35 -11.75 -13.44 40.46
N ILE A 36 -10.94 -14.10 41.29
CA ILE A 36 -9.51 -13.76 41.47
C ILE A 36 -8.72 -14.06 40.19
N LEU A 37 -8.91 -15.22 39.55
CA LEU A 37 -8.26 -15.52 38.27
C LEU A 37 -8.62 -14.49 37.20
N THR A 38 -9.88 -14.02 37.17
CA THR A 38 -10.34 -12.96 36.26
C THR A 38 -9.60 -11.65 36.52
N LYS A 39 -9.40 -11.27 37.80
CA LYS A 39 -8.61 -10.09 38.18
C LYS A 39 -7.16 -10.22 37.69
N ILE A 40 -6.50 -11.37 37.92
CA ILE A 40 -5.13 -11.62 37.46
C ILE A 40 -5.02 -11.46 35.93
N LEU A 41 -5.94 -12.07 35.18
CA LEU A 41 -5.98 -11.99 33.72
C LEU A 41 -6.30 -10.57 33.21
N TYR A 42 -7.13 -9.82 33.94
CA TYR A 42 -7.41 -8.44 33.61
C TYR A 42 -6.15 -7.59 33.73
N LEU A 43 -5.39 -7.71 34.82
CA LEU A 43 -4.13 -6.99 35.03
C LEU A 43 -3.11 -7.33 33.94
N LEU A 44 -2.95 -8.62 33.61
CA LEU A 44 -2.08 -9.05 32.51
C LEU A 44 -2.49 -8.43 31.16
N ASN A 45 -3.78 -8.39 30.85
CA ASN A 45 -4.29 -7.79 29.61
C ASN A 45 -4.17 -6.25 29.56
N GLN A 46 -4.12 -5.57 30.71
CA GLN A 46 -3.81 -4.13 30.77
C GLN A 46 -2.31 -3.85 30.58
N GLY A 47 -1.48 -4.88 30.48
CA GLY A 47 -0.03 -4.75 30.33
C GLY A 47 0.72 -4.58 31.66
N GLU A 48 0.09 -4.92 32.79
CA GLU A 48 0.78 -4.86 34.08
C GLU A 48 1.84 -5.98 34.20
N HIS A 49 3.04 -5.60 34.63
CA HIS A 49 4.18 -6.51 34.74
C HIS A 49 4.19 -7.24 36.10
N PHE A 50 4.06 -8.56 36.04
CA PHE A 50 4.27 -9.45 37.17
C PHE A 50 5.74 -9.82 37.24
N GLY A 51 6.35 -9.70 38.42
CA GLY A 51 7.71 -10.22 38.63
C GLY A 51 7.72 -11.75 38.53
N THR A 52 8.83 -12.35 38.10
CA THR A 52 8.96 -13.80 37.93
C THR A 52 8.60 -14.57 39.21
N THR A 53 9.07 -14.10 40.38
CA THR A 53 8.76 -14.73 41.67
C THR A 53 7.27 -14.62 42.00
N GLU A 54 6.67 -13.43 41.83
CA GLU A 54 5.23 -13.19 42.08
C GLU A 54 4.35 -14.08 41.18
N ALA A 55 4.71 -14.16 39.90
CA ALA A 55 4.01 -14.99 38.93
C ALA A 55 4.13 -16.47 39.28
N THR A 56 5.32 -16.93 39.69
CA THR A 56 5.56 -18.32 40.07
C THR A 56 4.78 -18.72 41.33
N GLU A 57 4.75 -17.85 42.35
CA GLU A 57 3.95 -18.11 43.56
C GLU A 57 2.46 -18.20 43.27
N ALA A 58 1.91 -17.26 42.48
CA ALA A 58 0.52 -17.29 42.06
C ALA A 58 0.20 -18.51 41.17
N PHE A 59 1.14 -18.89 40.30
CA PHE A 59 1.04 -20.08 39.46
C PHE A 59 0.98 -21.36 40.29
N PHE A 60 1.85 -21.48 41.30
CA PHE A 60 1.85 -22.61 42.22
C PHE A 60 0.58 -22.70 43.05
N ALA A 61 0.08 -21.57 43.56
CA ALA A 61 -1.20 -21.54 44.28
C ALA A 61 -2.37 -22.03 43.39
N MET A 62 -2.38 -21.63 42.11
CA MET A 62 -3.39 -22.05 41.14
C MET A 62 -3.39 -23.58 40.89
N THR A 63 -2.27 -24.29 41.08
CA THR A 63 -2.21 -25.74 40.85
C THR A 63 -3.20 -26.53 41.71
N ARG A 64 -3.54 -26.03 42.90
CA ARG A 64 -4.54 -26.66 43.79
C ARG A 64 -5.95 -26.62 43.23
N LEU A 65 -6.26 -25.65 42.36
CA LEU A 65 -7.58 -25.52 41.74
C LEU A 65 -7.94 -26.72 40.84
N PHE A 66 -6.95 -27.52 40.42
CA PHE A 66 -7.16 -28.80 39.73
C PHE A 66 -7.83 -29.89 40.59
N GLN A 67 -8.03 -29.65 41.89
CA GLN A 67 -8.81 -30.54 42.75
C GLN A 67 -10.33 -30.34 42.61
N SER A 68 -10.77 -29.19 42.08
CA SER A 68 -12.19 -28.84 41.97
C SER A 68 -12.82 -29.30 40.66
N ASN A 69 -13.88 -30.12 40.70
CA ASN A 69 -14.57 -30.61 39.49
C ASN A 69 -15.42 -29.54 38.76
N ASP A 70 -15.30 -28.25 39.12
CA ASP A 70 -16.02 -27.18 38.44
C ASP A 70 -15.41 -26.91 37.04
N GLN A 71 -16.23 -27.09 36.00
CA GLN A 71 -15.78 -26.96 34.61
C GLN A 71 -15.32 -25.55 34.25
N THR A 72 -15.94 -24.52 34.81
CA THR A 72 -15.65 -23.13 34.49
C THR A 72 -14.33 -22.73 35.11
N LEU A 73 -14.12 -23.08 36.38
CA LEU A 73 -12.86 -22.90 37.09
C LEU A 73 -11.73 -23.63 36.38
N ARG A 74 -11.97 -24.88 35.94
CA ARG A 74 -10.98 -25.67 35.20
C ARG A 74 -10.55 -24.97 33.91
N ARG A 75 -11.51 -24.47 33.13
CA ARG A 75 -11.22 -23.70 31.89
C ARG A 75 -10.44 -22.42 32.17
N MET A 76 -10.78 -21.72 33.25
CA MET A 76 -10.07 -20.51 33.66
C MET A 76 -8.62 -20.81 34.08
N CYS A 77 -8.38 -21.94 34.76
CA CYS A 77 -7.04 -22.41 35.08
C CYS A 77 -6.22 -22.64 33.80
N TYR A 78 -6.75 -23.36 32.81
CA TYR A 78 -6.04 -23.56 31.54
C TYR A 78 -5.68 -22.26 30.82
N PHE A 79 -6.59 -21.28 30.87
CA PHE A 79 -6.34 -19.97 30.26
C PHE A 79 -5.22 -19.23 31.00
N THR A 80 -5.32 -19.15 32.32
CA THR A 80 -4.32 -18.50 33.18
C THR A 80 -2.94 -19.15 33.07
N ILE A 81 -2.88 -20.49 32.99
CA ILE A 81 -1.62 -21.23 32.75
C ILE A 81 -0.94 -20.75 31.47
N LYS A 82 -1.69 -20.64 30.36
CA LYS A 82 -1.09 -20.27 29.06
C LYS A 82 -0.52 -18.85 29.04
N GLU A 83 -1.14 -17.93 29.78
CA GLU A 83 -0.68 -16.54 29.89
C GLU A 83 0.51 -16.42 30.85
N MET A 84 0.47 -17.10 32.00
CA MET A 84 1.53 -17.01 33.01
C MET A 84 2.75 -17.89 32.75
N ALA A 85 2.65 -18.88 31.85
CA ALA A 85 3.71 -19.85 31.57
C ALA A 85 5.04 -19.24 31.10
N ASN A 86 4.99 -18.08 30.43
CA ASN A 86 6.21 -17.42 29.94
C ASN A 86 6.87 -16.53 31.00
N ILE A 87 6.18 -16.27 32.12
CA ILE A 87 6.63 -15.35 33.18
C ILE A 87 7.05 -16.14 34.42
N SER A 88 6.48 -17.32 34.61
CA SER A 88 6.69 -18.17 35.79
C SER A 88 7.81 -19.19 35.55
N GLU A 89 8.51 -19.58 36.61
CA GLU A 89 9.47 -20.68 36.61
C GLU A 89 8.80 -22.01 37.02
N ASP A 90 9.46 -23.14 36.77
CA ASP A 90 9.01 -24.48 37.19
C ASP A 90 7.55 -24.84 36.80
N VAL A 91 7.10 -24.29 35.68
CA VAL A 91 5.75 -24.45 35.11
C VAL A 91 5.41 -25.93 34.85
N ILE A 92 6.42 -26.79 34.75
CA ILE A 92 6.29 -28.24 34.56
C ILE A 92 5.47 -28.93 35.65
N ILE A 93 5.27 -28.32 36.83
CA ILE A 93 4.50 -28.87 37.95
C ILE A 93 3.06 -29.25 37.58
N VAL A 94 2.43 -28.57 36.61
CA VAL A 94 1.06 -28.88 36.16
C VAL A 94 1.01 -29.99 35.10
N THR A 95 2.14 -30.50 34.62
CA THR A 95 2.21 -31.51 33.55
C THR A 95 1.40 -32.76 33.88
N SER A 96 1.49 -33.26 35.12
CA SER A 96 0.74 -34.45 35.54
C SER A 96 -0.77 -34.20 35.54
N SER A 97 -1.21 -33.06 36.08
CA SER A 97 -2.64 -32.67 36.10
C SER A 97 -3.20 -32.48 34.69
N LEU A 98 -2.44 -31.82 33.80
CA LEU A 98 -2.83 -31.63 32.41
C LEU A 98 -2.84 -32.95 31.62
N THR A 99 -1.90 -33.86 31.89
CA THR A 99 -1.88 -35.20 31.27
C THR A 99 -3.08 -36.04 31.73
N LYS A 100 -3.43 -35.97 33.02
CA LYS A 100 -4.64 -36.60 33.55
C LYS A 100 -5.89 -36.07 32.85
N ASP A 101 -6.03 -34.76 32.72
CA ASP A 101 -7.20 -34.13 32.09
C ASP A 101 -7.25 -34.37 30.56
N MET A 102 -6.09 -34.52 29.89
CA MET A 102 -5.97 -34.92 28.48
C MET A 102 -6.46 -36.36 28.21
N THR A 103 -6.14 -37.29 29.11
CA THR A 103 -6.52 -38.71 29.01
C THR A 103 -7.83 -39.05 29.73
N GLY A 104 -8.43 -38.07 30.40
CA GLY A 104 -9.65 -38.23 31.18
C GLY A 104 -10.86 -38.58 30.33
N LYS A 105 -11.93 -39.03 30.99
CA LYS A 105 -13.21 -39.37 30.32
C LYS A 105 -14.01 -38.12 29.90
N GLU A 106 -13.71 -36.96 30.47
CA GLU A 106 -14.45 -35.73 30.24
C GLU A 106 -13.90 -34.98 29.02
N ASP A 107 -14.54 -35.16 27.87
CA ASP A 107 -14.12 -34.55 26.58
C ASP A 107 -14.00 -33.02 26.63
N VAL A 108 -14.74 -32.38 27.53
CA VAL A 108 -14.71 -30.93 27.75
C VAL A 108 -13.32 -30.45 28.22
N TYR A 109 -12.57 -31.28 28.94
CA TYR A 109 -11.25 -30.94 29.47
C TYR A 109 -10.11 -31.28 28.52
N ARG A 110 -10.25 -32.36 27.76
CA ARG A 110 -9.16 -32.95 26.97
C ARG A 110 -8.54 -31.95 25.99
N GLY A 111 -9.37 -31.31 25.15
CA GLY A 111 -8.89 -30.33 24.15
C GLY A 111 -8.17 -29.11 24.78
N PRO A 112 -8.79 -28.40 25.72
CA PRO A 112 -8.14 -27.31 26.46
C PRO A 112 -6.87 -27.73 27.20
N ALA A 113 -6.87 -28.91 27.84
CA ALA A 113 -5.71 -29.45 28.54
C ALA A 113 -4.54 -29.71 27.58
N ILE A 114 -4.78 -30.27 26.39
CA ILE A 114 -3.77 -30.43 25.33
C ILE A 114 -3.14 -29.08 24.98
N ARG A 115 -3.95 -28.04 24.73
CA ARG A 115 -3.42 -26.71 24.36
C ARG A 115 -2.60 -26.07 25.49
N ALA A 116 -3.01 -26.24 26.74
CA ALA A 116 -2.26 -25.76 27.89
C ALA A 116 -0.95 -26.54 28.07
N LEU A 117 -0.99 -27.87 27.94
CA LEU A 117 0.18 -28.75 28.06
C LEU A 117 1.23 -28.42 26.99
N CYS A 118 0.82 -28.32 25.73
CA CYS A 118 1.71 -28.00 24.64
C CYS A 118 2.30 -26.58 24.71
N ARG A 119 1.68 -25.66 25.47
CA ARG A 119 2.23 -24.33 25.71
C ARG A 119 3.39 -24.33 26.70
N ILE A 120 3.36 -25.24 27.67
CA ILE A 120 4.37 -25.33 28.73
C ILE A 120 5.44 -26.41 28.44
N THR A 121 5.22 -27.22 27.41
CA THR A 121 6.13 -28.31 27.03
C THR A 121 7.38 -27.76 26.37
N ASP A 122 8.56 -28.17 26.86
CA ASP A 122 9.85 -27.88 26.23
C ASP A 122 10.33 -29.03 25.32
N GLY A 123 11.48 -28.86 24.69
CA GLY A 123 12.05 -29.85 23.78
C GLY A 123 12.39 -31.20 24.44
N THR A 124 12.68 -31.21 25.75
CA THR A 124 13.06 -32.42 26.48
C THR A 124 11.83 -33.25 26.87
N MET A 125 10.76 -32.58 27.28
CA MET A 125 9.49 -33.21 27.68
C MET A 125 8.61 -33.61 26.50
N LEU A 126 8.86 -33.06 25.32
CA LEU A 126 8.10 -33.35 24.11
C LEU A 126 7.99 -34.86 23.80
N GLN A 127 9.07 -35.62 24.03
CA GLN A 127 9.08 -37.07 23.79
C GLN A 127 8.17 -37.81 24.78
N ALA A 128 8.04 -37.33 26.02
CA ALA A 128 7.20 -37.95 27.04
C ALA A 128 5.71 -37.85 26.70
N ILE A 129 5.30 -36.80 25.99
CA ILE A 129 3.91 -36.59 25.58
C ILE A 129 3.59 -37.12 24.17
N GLU A 130 4.58 -37.58 23.41
CA GLU A 130 4.44 -38.01 22.02
C GLU A 130 3.31 -39.05 21.83
N ARG A 131 3.29 -40.08 22.67
CA ARG A 131 2.27 -41.14 22.58
C ARG A 131 0.85 -40.59 22.74
N TYR A 132 0.65 -39.68 23.70
CA TYR A 132 -0.66 -39.09 23.96
C TYR A 132 -1.08 -38.16 22.82
N MET A 133 -0.14 -37.40 22.25
CA MET A 133 -0.41 -36.53 21.10
C MET A 133 -0.84 -37.32 19.87
N LYS A 134 -0.14 -38.42 19.55
CA LYS A 134 -0.53 -39.32 18.45
C LYS A 134 -1.95 -39.85 18.61
N GLN A 135 -2.31 -40.31 19.81
CA GLN A 135 -3.67 -40.76 20.11
C GLN A 135 -4.69 -39.63 20.00
N ALA A 136 -4.36 -38.43 20.49
CA ALA A 136 -5.24 -37.28 20.43
C ALA A 136 -5.48 -36.80 18.99
N ILE A 137 -4.48 -36.88 18.10
CA ILE A 137 -4.61 -36.49 16.68
C ILE A 137 -5.68 -37.31 15.95
N VAL A 138 -5.73 -38.62 16.19
CA VAL A 138 -6.71 -39.53 15.56
C VAL A 138 -7.95 -39.76 16.43
N ASP A 139 -8.17 -38.91 17.44
CA ASP A 139 -9.31 -39.05 18.35
C ASP A 139 -10.64 -38.86 17.62
N LYS A 140 -11.65 -39.64 18.02
CA LYS A 140 -13.01 -39.56 17.46
C LYS A 140 -13.70 -38.24 17.77
N VAL A 141 -13.32 -37.57 18.86
CA VAL A 141 -13.89 -36.30 19.28
C VAL A 141 -13.20 -35.17 18.51
N PRO A 142 -13.92 -34.44 17.64
CA PRO A 142 -13.29 -33.47 16.76
C PRO A 142 -12.57 -32.33 17.48
N SER A 143 -13.07 -31.90 18.65
CA SER A 143 -12.43 -30.84 19.43
C SER A 143 -11.06 -31.25 19.98
N VAL A 144 -10.90 -32.53 20.33
CA VAL A 144 -9.63 -33.11 20.82
C VAL A 144 -8.64 -33.22 19.69
N SER A 145 -9.03 -33.87 18.58
CA SER A 145 -8.20 -34.00 17.37
C SER A 145 -7.78 -32.65 16.81
N SER A 146 -8.71 -31.71 16.66
CA SER A 146 -8.44 -30.34 16.23
C SER A 146 -7.45 -29.62 17.15
N SER A 147 -7.61 -29.76 18.48
CA SER A 147 -6.68 -29.16 19.45
C SER A 147 -5.29 -29.78 19.37
N ALA A 148 -5.20 -31.09 19.20
CA ALA A 148 -3.94 -31.82 19.08
C ALA A 148 -3.20 -31.43 17.80
N LEU A 149 -3.90 -31.33 16.66
CA LEU A 149 -3.33 -30.93 15.37
C LEU A 149 -2.75 -29.50 15.40
N VAL A 150 -3.50 -28.54 15.93
CA VAL A 150 -3.03 -27.15 16.07
C VAL A 150 -1.87 -27.07 17.07
N SER A 151 -1.95 -27.78 18.18
CA SER A 151 -0.86 -27.80 19.17
C SER A 151 0.41 -28.44 18.59
N SER A 152 0.27 -29.52 17.83
CA SER A 152 1.37 -30.16 17.09
C SER A 152 2.04 -29.19 16.13
N LEU A 153 1.26 -28.35 15.43
CA LEU A 153 1.80 -27.31 14.55
C LEU A 153 2.64 -26.30 15.35
N HIS A 154 2.19 -25.82 16.50
CA HIS A 154 3.00 -24.93 17.35
C HIS A 154 4.30 -25.60 17.82
N MET A 155 4.24 -26.88 18.16
CA MET A 155 5.39 -27.66 18.63
C MET A 155 6.43 -27.91 17.54
N THR A 156 6.09 -27.77 16.25
CA THR A 156 7.09 -27.81 15.17
C THR A 156 8.16 -26.72 15.31
N LYS A 157 7.85 -25.61 15.99
CA LYS A 157 8.83 -24.55 16.30
C LYS A 157 9.82 -24.95 17.40
N ILE A 158 9.42 -25.88 18.28
CA ILE A 158 10.23 -26.36 19.40
C ILE A 158 11.13 -27.50 18.93
N SER A 159 10.54 -28.52 18.30
CA SER A 159 11.29 -29.65 17.76
C SER A 159 10.55 -30.26 16.57
N TYR A 160 11.00 -29.89 15.37
CA TYR A 160 10.46 -30.37 14.11
C TYR A 160 10.62 -31.89 13.94
N ASP A 161 11.77 -32.47 14.31
CA ASP A 161 12.07 -33.89 14.06
C ASP A 161 11.16 -34.85 14.83
N VAL A 162 10.74 -34.48 16.05
CA VAL A 162 9.80 -35.30 16.82
C VAL A 162 8.40 -35.24 16.19
N VAL A 163 7.89 -34.05 15.88
CA VAL A 163 6.55 -33.88 15.30
C VAL A 163 6.47 -34.48 13.88
N LYS A 164 7.57 -34.49 13.12
CA LYS A 164 7.65 -35.15 11.80
C LYS A 164 7.33 -36.64 11.87
N ARG A 165 7.52 -37.31 13.01
CA ARG A 165 7.13 -38.72 13.19
C ARG A 165 5.61 -38.94 13.24
N TRP A 166 4.83 -37.86 13.35
CA TRP A 166 3.36 -37.90 13.53
C TRP A 166 2.62 -37.71 12.20
N ILE A 167 3.35 -37.78 11.07
CA ILE A 167 2.80 -37.58 9.72
C ILE A 167 1.71 -38.61 9.40
N ASN A 168 1.83 -39.85 9.88
CA ASN A 168 0.86 -40.90 9.57
C ASN A 168 -0.49 -40.61 10.24
N GLU A 169 -0.47 -40.21 11.51
CA GLU A 169 -1.63 -39.82 12.29
C GLU A 169 -2.27 -38.55 11.70
N ALA A 170 -1.46 -37.56 11.33
CA ALA A 170 -1.96 -36.37 10.63
C ALA A 170 -2.56 -36.71 9.26
N GLN A 171 -2.01 -37.70 8.55
CA GLN A 171 -2.50 -38.15 7.25
C GLN A 171 -3.84 -38.88 7.36
N GLU A 172 -4.07 -39.63 8.43
CA GLU A 172 -5.35 -40.24 8.79
C GLU A 172 -6.37 -39.16 9.17
N ALA A 173 -6.00 -38.22 10.04
CA ALA A 173 -6.87 -37.12 10.45
C ALA A 173 -7.31 -36.22 9.28
N ALA A 174 -6.47 -36.07 8.24
CA ALA A 174 -6.82 -35.32 7.04
C ALA A 174 -7.92 -35.98 6.19
N SER A 175 -8.16 -37.29 6.38
CA SER A 175 -9.28 -38.02 5.78
C SER A 175 -10.55 -37.98 6.65
N SER A 176 -10.54 -37.22 7.77
CA SER A 176 -11.71 -37.05 8.63
C SER A 176 -12.86 -36.32 7.92
N ASP A 177 -14.08 -36.68 8.32
CA ASP A 177 -15.31 -36.04 7.86
C ASP A 177 -15.56 -34.68 8.50
N ASN A 178 -14.87 -34.37 9.60
CA ASN A 178 -15.04 -33.10 10.28
C ASN A 178 -14.27 -31.97 9.57
N ILE A 179 -14.98 -30.88 9.28
CA ILE A 179 -14.48 -29.72 8.55
C ILE A 179 -13.19 -29.15 9.14
N MET A 180 -13.12 -29.00 10.47
CA MET A 180 -11.98 -28.38 11.13
C MET A 180 -10.82 -29.35 11.32
N VAL A 181 -11.10 -30.62 11.63
CA VAL A 181 -10.06 -31.65 11.73
C VAL A 181 -9.35 -31.81 10.39
N GLN A 182 -10.10 -31.95 9.29
CA GLN A 182 -9.52 -32.04 7.95
C GLN A 182 -8.67 -30.82 7.60
N TYR A 183 -9.14 -29.61 7.93
CA TYR A 183 -8.39 -28.38 7.69
C TYR A 183 -7.10 -28.31 8.50
N HIS A 184 -7.15 -28.54 9.82
CA HIS A 184 -5.96 -28.49 10.67
C HIS A 184 -4.96 -29.60 10.36
N ALA A 185 -5.44 -30.78 9.97
CA ALA A 185 -4.60 -31.89 9.56
C ALA A 185 -3.87 -31.59 8.25
N LEU A 186 -4.57 -31.07 7.24
CA LEU A 186 -3.94 -30.57 6.01
C LEU A 186 -2.93 -29.45 6.31
N GLY A 187 -3.28 -28.57 7.24
CA GLY A 187 -2.41 -27.52 7.79
C GLY A 187 -1.08 -28.08 8.29
N LEU A 188 -1.15 -29.00 9.24
CA LEU A 188 0.03 -29.65 9.82
C LEU A 188 0.83 -30.41 8.77
N LEU A 189 0.19 -31.20 7.91
CA LEU A 189 0.86 -31.96 6.85
C LEU A 189 1.63 -31.06 5.89
N TYR A 190 1.04 -29.93 5.46
CA TYR A 190 1.72 -28.98 4.62
C TYR A 190 2.96 -28.41 5.31
N HIS A 191 2.84 -27.95 6.56
CA HIS A 191 3.98 -27.40 7.30
C HIS A 191 5.09 -28.42 7.56
N LEU A 192 4.75 -29.70 7.70
CA LEU A 192 5.72 -30.78 7.81
C LEU A 192 6.37 -31.13 6.47
N ARG A 193 5.66 -30.97 5.34
CA ARG A 193 6.15 -31.36 4.01
C ARG A 193 6.65 -30.19 3.15
N LYS A 194 6.46 -28.93 3.55
CA LYS A 194 6.74 -27.74 2.72
C LYS A 194 8.17 -27.64 2.16
N ASN A 195 9.13 -28.29 2.80
CA ASN A 195 10.53 -28.32 2.35
C ASN A 195 10.80 -29.41 1.29
N ASP A 196 9.87 -30.35 1.08
CA ASP A 196 9.96 -31.43 0.10
C ASP A 196 8.86 -31.26 -0.96
N ARG A 197 9.25 -30.76 -2.13
CA ARG A 197 8.36 -30.49 -3.26
C ARG A 197 7.61 -31.74 -3.72
N LEU A 198 8.27 -32.91 -3.75
CA LEU A 198 7.66 -34.15 -4.19
C LEU A 198 6.60 -34.63 -3.19
N ALA A 199 6.87 -34.50 -1.89
CA ALA A 199 5.90 -34.84 -0.86
C ALA A 199 4.66 -33.93 -0.89
N VAL A 200 4.83 -32.63 -1.16
CA VAL A 200 3.69 -31.70 -1.33
C VAL A 200 2.91 -32.03 -2.60
N SER A 201 3.57 -32.31 -3.72
CA SER A 201 2.90 -32.68 -4.97
C SER A 201 2.10 -33.98 -4.84
N LYS A 202 2.67 -35.03 -4.21
CA LYS A 202 1.95 -36.29 -3.92
C LYS A 202 0.73 -36.06 -3.03
N MET A 203 0.86 -35.21 -2.01
CA MET A 203 -0.23 -34.85 -1.12
C MET A 203 -1.36 -34.14 -1.87
N LEU A 204 -1.01 -33.17 -2.71
CA LEU A 204 -1.95 -32.42 -3.52
C LEU A 204 -2.72 -33.34 -4.47
N ASN A 205 -2.01 -34.19 -5.22
CA ASN A 205 -2.62 -35.18 -6.11
C ASN A 205 -3.59 -36.13 -5.40
N LYS A 206 -3.29 -36.52 -4.14
CA LYS A 206 -4.20 -37.35 -3.34
C LYS A 206 -5.51 -36.61 -3.04
N PHE A 207 -5.43 -35.39 -2.51
CA PHE A 207 -6.61 -34.63 -2.07
C PHE A 207 -7.43 -34.04 -3.22
N THR A 208 -6.78 -33.73 -4.35
CA THR A 208 -7.46 -33.35 -5.58
C THR A 208 -8.35 -34.49 -6.10
N LYS A 209 -7.88 -35.75 -6.03
CA LYS A 209 -8.65 -36.92 -6.49
C LYS A 209 -9.72 -37.38 -5.50
N SER A 210 -9.45 -37.33 -4.20
CA SER A 210 -10.40 -37.79 -3.18
C SER A 210 -11.53 -36.80 -2.91
N GLY A 211 -11.35 -35.53 -3.30
CA GLY A 211 -12.21 -34.43 -2.86
C GLY A 211 -11.98 -34.09 -1.38
N LEU A 212 -12.43 -32.89 -0.99
CA LEU A 212 -12.40 -32.40 0.39
C LEU A 212 -13.83 -32.06 0.84
N LYS A 213 -14.09 -32.14 2.14
CA LYS A 213 -15.36 -31.71 2.75
C LYS A 213 -15.29 -30.29 3.30
N SER A 214 -14.10 -29.87 3.73
CA SER A 214 -13.85 -28.57 4.35
C SER A 214 -13.56 -27.48 3.33
N GLN A 215 -14.34 -26.40 3.37
CA GLN A 215 -14.10 -25.19 2.56
C GLN A 215 -12.74 -24.53 2.89
N PHE A 216 -12.31 -24.59 4.15
CA PHE A 216 -11.01 -24.06 4.58
C PHE A 216 -9.85 -24.90 4.03
N ALA A 217 -10.03 -26.23 4.01
CA ALA A 217 -9.06 -27.14 3.40
C ALA A 217 -8.94 -26.90 1.89
N TYR A 218 -10.06 -26.68 1.18
CA TYR A 218 -10.04 -26.30 -0.23
C TYR A 218 -9.26 -25.00 -0.45
N CYS A 219 -9.54 -23.94 0.31
CA CYS A 219 -8.81 -22.67 0.17
C CYS A 219 -7.31 -22.85 0.41
N MET A 220 -6.94 -23.64 1.42
CA MET A 220 -5.54 -23.96 1.68
C MET A 220 -4.91 -24.76 0.53
N LEU A 221 -5.62 -25.75 -0.02
CA LEU A 221 -5.15 -26.56 -1.13
C LEU A 221 -4.95 -25.74 -2.40
N ILE A 222 -5.87 -24.80 -2.70
CA ILE A 222 -5.75 -23.85 -3.81
C ILE A 222 -4.51 -22.97 -3.65
N ARG A 223 -4.23 -22.45 -2.44
CA ARG A 223 -3.02 -21.66 -2.18
C ARG A 223 -1.74 -22.46 -2.39
N ILE A 224 -1.73 -23.72 -1.96
CA ILE A 224 -0.60 -24.63 -2.16
C ILE A 224 -0.42 -24.93 -3.65
N ALA A 225 -1.51 -25.23 -4.38
CA ALA A 225 -1.49 -25.48 -5.81
C ALA A 225 -0.99 -24.26 -6.59
N SER A 226 -1.50 -23.06 -6.29
CA SER A 226 -1.08 -21.80 -6.91
C SER A 226 0.41 -21.52 -6.67
N ARG A 227 0.92 -21.79 -5.47
CA ARG A 227 2.36 -21.66 -5.18
C ARG A 227 3.20 -22.63 -6.01
N LEU A 228 2.82 -23.90 -6.06
CA LEU A 228 3.55 -24.90 -6.87
C LEU A 228 3.49 -24.61 -8.36
N LEU A 229 2.37 -24.07 -8.85
CA LEU A 229 2.20 -23.69 -10.26
C LEU A 229 3.18 -22.57 -10.64
N LYS A 230 3.36 -21.57 -9.77
CA LYS A 230 4.31 -20.47 -9.99
C LYS A 230 5.77 -20.93 -10.05
N GLU A 231 6.09 -22.05 -9.39
CA GLU A 231 7.42 -22.65 -9.35
C GLU A 231 7.59 -23.75 -10.44
N SER A 232 6.58 -24.01 -11.27
CA SER A 232 6.58 -25.04 -12.31
C SER A 232 6.87 -24.45 -13.69
N GLU A 233 7.68 -25.13 -14.50
CA GLU A 233 7.93 -24.76 -15.90
C GLU A 233 6.71 -25.05 -16.79
N GLU A 234 5.89 -26.05 -16.43
CA GLU A 234 4.66 -26.43 -17.16
C GLU A 234 3.55 -25.36 -17.08
N GLY A 235 3.67 -24.38 -16.17
CA GLY A 235 2.74 -23.27 -16.04
C GLY A 235 1.27 -23.71 -16.03
N HIS A 236 0.51 -23.30 -17.06
CA HIS A 236 -0.93 -23.51 -17.18
C HIS A 236 -1.34 -24.86 -17.77
N GLU A 237 -0.41 -25.64 -18.35
CA GLU A 237 -0.69 -27.00 -18.84
C GLU A 237 -0.64 -28.04 -17.71
N SER A 238 -0.34 -27.61 -16.48
CA SER A 238 -0.26 -28.48 -15.33
C SER A 238 -1.66 -28.93 -14.87
N PRO A 239 -1.85 -30.19 -14.45
CA PRO A 239 -3.09 -30.68 -13.82
C PRO A 239 -3.53 -29.88 -12.57
N LEU A 240 -2.60 -29.10 -12.00
CA LEU A 240 -2.89 -28.19 -10.89
C LEU A 240 -3.75 -27.00 -11.31
N PHE A 241 -3.59 -26.51 -12.54
CA PHE A 241 -4.43 -25.46 -13.10
C PHE A 241 -5.87 -25.97 -13.28
N ASP A 242 -6.04 -27.15 -13.89
CA ASP A 242 -7.35 -27.81 -14.04
C ASP A 242 -8.08 -27.97 -12.70
N PHE A 243 -7.33 -28.32 -11.64
CA PHE A 243 -7.89 -28.40 -10.29
C PHE A 243 -8.41 -27.03 -9.81
N ILE A 244 -7.61 -25.96 -9.94
CA ILE A 244 -8.03 -24.62 -9.52
C ILE A 244 -9.23 -24.15 -10.36
N GLU A 245 -9.23 -24.40 -11.66
CA GLU A 245 -10.35 -24.06 -12.54
C GLU A 245 -11.62 -24.83 -12.14
N SER A 246 -11.51 -26.13 -11.81
CA SER A 246 -12.66 -26.92 -11.33
C SER A 246 -13.25 -26.37 -10.02
N CYS A 247 -12.42 -25.73 -9.18
CA CYS A 247 -12.86 -25.11 -7.93
C CYS A 247 -13.73 -23.87 -8.13
N LEU A 248 -13.75 -23.27 -9.33
CA LEU A 248 -14.68 -22.17 -9.67
C LEU A 248 -16.15 -22.60 -9.63
N ARG A 249 -16.43 -23.90 -9.79
CA ARG A 249 -17.78 -24.48 -9.76
C ARG A 249 -18.14 -25.08 -8.39
N ASN A 250 -17.39 -24.76 -7.35
CA ASN A 250 -17.65 -25.29 -6.00
C ASN A 250 -18.97 -24.72 -5.43
N LYS A 251 -19.56 -25.41 -4.46
CA LYS A 251 -20.76 -24.96 -3.75
C LYS A 251 -20.51 -23.79 -2.77
N HIS A 252 -19.26 -23.60 -2.34
CA HIS A 252 -18.89 -22.60 -1.34
C HIS A 252 -18.29 -21.36 -1.98
N GLU A 253 -18.94 -20.20 -1.80
CA GLU A 253 -18.50 -18.89 -2.32
C GLU A 253 -17.04 -18.56 -1.96
N MET A 254 -16.58 -18.94 -0.76
CA MET A 254 -15.19 -18.73 -0.31
C MET A 254 -14.17 -19.48 -1.18
N VAL A 255 -14.48 -20.73 -1.55
CA VAL A 255 -13.61 -21.57 -2.39
C VAL A 255 -13.57 -21.04 -3.81
N ILE A 256 -14.75 -20.66 -4.32
CA ILE A 256 -14.90 -20.05 -5.63
C ILE A 256 -14.06 -18.77 -5.74
N TYR A 257 -14.16 -17.88 -4.76
CA TYR A 257 -13.40 -16.64 -4.73
C TYR A 257 -11.89 -16.90 -4.63
N GLU A 258 -11.46 -17.82 -3.76
CA GLU A 258 -10.04 -18.16 -3.63
C GLU A 258 -9.48 -18.73 -4.94
N ALA A 259 -10.25 -19.56 -5.65
CA ALA A 259 -9.88 -20.09 -6.96
C ALA A 259 -9.76 -18.97 -8.02
N ALA A 260 -10.75 -18.08 -8.12
CA ALA A 260 -10.71 -16.95 -9.05
C ALA A 260 -9.52 -16.02 -8.76
N SER A 261 -9.30 -15.70 -7.48
CA SER A 261 -8.16 -14.90 -7.05
C SER A 261 -6.84 -15.61 -7.35
N ALA A 262 -6.73 -16.93 -7.13
CA ALA A 262 -5.53 -17.69 -7.44
C ALA A 262 -5.17 -17.61 -8.92
N ILE A 263 -6.14 -17.83 -9.82
CA ILE A 263 -5.96 -17.75 -11.28
C ILE A 263 -5.46 -16.35 -11.68
N ILE A 264 -6.09 -15.29 -11.18
CA ILE A 264 -5.75 -13.89 -11.53
C ILE A 264 -4.33 -13.49 -11.09
N HIS A 265 -3.81 -14.08 -10.01
CA HIS A 265 -2.49 -13.79 -9.48
C HIS A 265 -1.39 -14.71 -10.02
N LEU A 266 -1.69 -15.60 -10.99
CA LEU A 266 -0.67 -16.37 -11.70
C LEU A 266 0.08 -15.49 -12.72
N PRO A 267 1.39 -15.70 -12.90
CA PRO A 267 2.15 -15.02 -13.94
C PRO A 267 1.74 -15.51 -15.32
N ASN A 268 1.83 -14.64 -16.33
CA ASN A 268 1.60 -14.97 -17.75
C ASN A 268 0.23 -15.60 -18.07
N CYS A 269 -0.84 -15.18 -17.40
CA CYS A 269 -2.19 -15.63 -17.76
C CYS A 269 -2.67 -15.03 -19.09
N THR A 270 -3.25 -15.88 -19.93
CA THR A 270 -3.92 -15.45 -21.16
C THR A 270 -5.34 -14.97 -20.88
N ALA A 271 -5.92 -14.17 -21.79
CA ALA A 271 -7.31 -13.72 -21.67
C ALA A 271 -8.31 -14.89 -21.63
N ARG A 272 -7.98 -16.02 -22.27
CA ARG A 272 -8.80 -17.25 -22.27
C ARG A 272 -8.84 -17.90 -20.90
N GLU A 273 -7.70 -18.00 -20.21
CA GLU A 273 -7.60 -18.57 -18.86
C GLU A 273 -8.25 -17.68 -17.80
N LEU A 274 -8.24 -16.36 -18.01
CA LEU A 274 -8.89 -15.41 -17.10
C LEU A 274 -10.41 -15.43 -17.22
N ALA A 275 -10.97 -15.78 -18.39
CA ALA A 275 -12.40 -15.66 -18.66
C ALA A 275 -13.31 -16.40 -17.65
N PRO A 276 -13.02 -17.66 -17.25
CA PRO A 276 -13.81 -18.35 -16.22
C PRO A 276 -13.78 -17.63 -14.87
N ALA A 277 -12.60 -17.15 -14.44
CA ALA A 277 -12.45 -16.42 -13.19
C ALA A 277 -13.20 -15.08 -13.21
N VAL A 278 -13.09 -14.33 -14.31
CA VAL A 278 -13.80 -13.05 -14.49
C VAL A 278 -15.32 -13.26 -14.50
N SER A 279 -15.83 -14.29 -15.19
CA SER A 279 -17.27 -14.60 -15.23
C SER A 279 -17.85 -14.85 -13.84
N VAL A 280 -17.11 -15.50 -12.96
CA VAL A 280 -17.57 -15.75 -11.59
C VAL A 280 -17.48 -14.50 -10.71
N LEU A 281 -16.44 -13.68 -10.88
CA LEU A 281 -16.37 -12.37 -10.22
C LEU A 281 -17.49 -11.42 -10.67
N GLN A 282 -17.89 -11.50 -11.95
CA GLN A 282 -19.05 -10.79 -12.48
C GLN A 282 -20.32 -11.18 -11.71
N LEU A 283 -20.56 -12.48 -11.50
CA LEU A 283 -21.69 -12.96 -10.71
C LEU A 283 -21.66 -12.41 -9.27
N PHE A 284 -20.47 -12.31 -8.66
CA PHE A 284 -20.32 -11.75 -7.32
C PHE A 284 -20.57 -10.24 -7.24
N CYS A 285 -20.44 -9.49 -8.35
CA CYS A 285 -20.80 -8.07 -8.39
C CYS A 285 -22.30 -7.88 -8.10
N SER A 286 -23.15 -8.80 -8.55
CA SER A 286 -24.60 -8.78 -8.35
C SER A 286 -25.06 -9.49 -7.07
N SER A 287 -24.13 -9.86 -6.17
CA SER A 287 -24.46 -10.54 -4.91
C SER A 287 -25.16 -9.60 -3.92
N PRO A 288 -26.15 -10.09 -3.13
CA PRO A 288 -26.71 -9.30 -2.04
C PRO A 288 -25.72 -9.05 -0.89
N LYS A 289 -24.62 -9.81 -0.80
CA LYS A 289 -23.62 -9.71 0.27
C LYS A 289 -22.56 -8.64 -0.07
N PRO A 290 -22.44 -7.53 0.68
CA PRO A 290 -21.47 -6.48 0.39
C PRO A 290 -20.01 -6.96 0.37
N VAL A 291 -19.67 -7.95 1.20
CA VAL A 291 -18.32 -8.53 1.27
C VAL A 291 -17.92 -9.19 -0.06
N LEU A 292 -18.86 -9.90 -0.72
CA LEU A 292 -18.59 -10.53 -2.02
C LEU A 292 -18.48 -9.50 -3.13
N ARG A 293 -19.37 -8.49 -3.14
CA ARG A 293 -19.28 -7.38 -4.09
C ARG A 293 -17.94 -6.67 -3.98
N TYR A 294 -17.53 -6.30 -2.75
CA TYR A 294 -16.24 -5.67 -2.50
C TYR A 294 -15.06 -6.53 -2.97
N ALA A 295 -15.05 -7.82 -2.61
CA ALA A 295 -13.99 -8.74 -2.99
C ALA A 295 -13.90 -8.91 -4.52
N ALA A 296 -15.04 -8.97 -5.20
CA ALA A 296 -15.14 -9.06 -6.65
C ALA A 296 -14.59 -7.81 -7.34
N VAL A 297 -15.12 -6.63 -7.01
CA VAL A 297 -14.71 -5.37 -7.63
C VAL A 297 -13.22 -5.07 -7.35
N ARG A 298 -12.73 -5.34 -6.14
CA ARG A 298 -11.30 -5.18 -5.81
C ARG A 298 -10.42 -6.07 -6.68
N THR A 299 -10.85 -7.30 -6.94
CA THR A 299 -10.09 -8.26 -7.76
C THR A 299 -10.17 -7.89 -9.24
N LEU A 300 -11.36 -7.50 -9.74
CA LEU A 300 -11.54 -7.00 -11.11
C LEU A 300 -10.72 -5.74 -11.38
N ASN A 301 -10.61 -4.82 -10.41
CA ASN A 301 -9.77 -3.63 -10.54
C ASN A 301 -8.29 -3.97 -10.78
N LYS A 302 -7.78 -5.02 -10.09
CA LYS A 302 -6.43 -5.53 -10.31
C LYS A 302 -6.27 -6.16 -11.69
N VAL A 303 -7.26 -6.91 -12.17
CA VAL A 303 -7.25 -7.46 -13.53
C VAL A 303 -7.25 -6.33 -14.55
N ALA A 304 -8.07 -5.30 -14.36
CA ALA A 304 -8.18 -4.16 -15.26
C ALA A 304 -6.87 -3.37 -15.42
N MET A 305 -5.94 -3.44 -14.46
CA MET A 305 -4.60 -2.84 -14.61
C MET A 305 -3.70 -3.60 -15.60
N LYS A 306 -3.89 -4.92 -15.76
CA LYS A 306 -3.05 -5.76 -16.63
C LYS A 306 -3.74 -6.19 -17.92
N HIS A 307 -5.04 -6.50 -17.84
CA HIS A 307 -5.86 -6.99 -18.94
C HIS A 307 -7.22 -6.27 -18.97
N PRO A 308 -7.27 -4.98 -19.34
CA PRO A 308 -8.53 -4.21 -19.37
C PRO A 308 -9.63 -4.88 -20.21
N SER A 309 -9.27 -5.48 -21.36
CA SER A 309 -10.21 -6.11 -22.30
C SER A 309 -10.96 -7.31 -21.71
N ALA A 310 -10.36 -8.02 -20.76
CA ALA A 310 -10.99 -9.16 -20.11
C ALA A 310 -12.15 -8.74 -19.19
N VAL A 311 -12.10 -7.52 -18.63
CA VAL A 311 -13.05 -7.02 -17.64
C VAL A 311 -14.21 -6.25 -18.29
N THR A 312 -14.11 -5.87 -19.56
CA THR A 312 -15.14 -5.09 -20.27
C THR A 312 -16.54 -5.71 -20.21
N ALA A 313 -16.63 -7.04 -20.17
CA ALA A 313 -17.89 -7.76 -20.04
C ALA A 313 -18.63 -7.46 -18.72
N CYS A 314 -17.90 -7.05 -17.68
CA CYS A 314 -18.45 -6.72 -16.36
C CYS A 314 -18.88 -5.25 -16.24
N ASN A 315 -18.71 -4.41 -17.27
CA ASN A 315 -18.95 -2.97 -17.17
C ASN A 315 -20.40 -2.63 -16.76
N LEU A 316 -21.39 -3.37 -17.26
CA LEU A 316 -22.79 -3.14 -16.89
C LEU A 316 -23.04 -3.42 -15.40
N ASP A 317 -22.49 -4.52 -14.87
CA ASP A 317 -22.62 -4.85 -13.45
C ASP A 317 -21.86 -3.85 -12.58
N LEU A 318 -20.68 -3.40 -13.01
CA LEU A 318 -19.89 -2.39 -12.31
C LEU A 318 -20.58 -1.02 -12.28
N GLU A 319 -21.30 -0.63 -13.33
CA GLU A 319 -22.06 0.62 -13.35
C GLU A 319 -23.18 0.63 -12.30
N ASN A 320 -23.85 -0.51 -12.09
CA ASN A 320 -24.84 -0.65 -11.03
C ASN A 320 -24.24 -0.51 -9.62
N LEU A 321 -22.92 -0.71 -9.47
CA LEU A 321 -22.23 -0.58 -8.19
C LEU A 321 -21.74 0.85 -7.89
N ILE A 322 -21.84 1.78 -8.84
CA ILE A 322 -21.54 3.20 -8.59
C ILE A 322 -22.47 3.78 -7.51
N THR A 323 -23.72 3.32 -7.48
CA THR A 323 -24.74 3.74 -6.50
C THR A 323 -24.81 2.84 -5.28
N ASP A 324 -23.82 1.97 -5.05
CA ASP A 324 -23.79 1.10 -3.86
C ASP A 324 -23.67 1.94 -2.58
N SER A 325 -24.44 1.53 -1.56
CA SER A 325 -24.36 2.07 -0.19
C SER A 325 -22.95 2.10 0.40
N ASN A 326 -22.09 1.15 0.02
CA ASN A 326 -20.71 1.09 0.47
C ASN A 326 -19.79 1.89 -0.48
N ARG A 327 -19.29 3.01 0.02
CA ARG A 327 -18.42 3.93 -0.73
C ARG A 327 -17.14 3.30 -1.26
N SER A 328 -16.56 2.33 -0.54
CA SER A 328 -15.37 1.62 -1.02
C SER A 328 -15.68 0.76 -2.25
N ILE A 329 -16.88 0.17 -2.34
CA ILE A 329 -17.32 -0.59 -3.51
C ILE A 329 -17.52 0.35 -4.70
N ALA A 330 -18.27 1.44 -4.50
CA ALA A 330 -18.52 2.44 -5.54
C ALA A 330 -17.22 3.05 -6.09
N THR A 331 -16.29 3.41 -5.21
CA THR A 331 -14.98 3.97 -5.60
C THR A 331 -14.18 2.98 -6.46
N LEU A 332 -14.11 1.71 -6.04
CA LEU A 332 -13.41 0.68 -6.81
C LEU A 332 -14.13 0.39 -8.13
N ALA A 333 -15.46 0.47 -8.18
CA ALA A 333 -16.24 0.29 -9.39
C ALA A 333 -15.95 1.39 -10.41
N ILE A 334 -16.00 2.66 -9.99
CA ILE A 334 -15.62 3.83 -10.81
C ILE A 334 -14.19 3.68 -11.33
N THR A 335 -13.25 3.39 -10.45
CA THR A 335 -11.83 3.24 -10.81
C THR A 335 -11.63 2.10 -11.82
N THR A 336 -12.44 1.04 -11.73
CA THR A 336 -12.39 -0.08 -12.70
C THR A 336 -12.99 0.35 -14.03
N LEU A 337 -14.16 0.99 -14.02
CA LEU A 337 -14.86 1.47 -15.21
C LEU A 337 -14.06 2.51 -16.00
N LEU A 338 -13.31 3.38 -15.33
CA LEU A 338 -12.44 4.34 -16.03
C LEU A 338 -11.30 3.65 -16.80
N LYS A 339 -10.85 2.48 -16.35
CA LYS A 339 -9.81 1.68 -17.05
C LYS A 339 -10.38 0.83 -18.18
N THR A 340 -11.58 0.28 -17.97
CA THR A 340 -12.25 -0.65 -18.89
C THR A 340 -13.26 0.03 -19.82
N GLY A 341 -13.47 1.34 -19.66
CA GLY A 341 -14.41 2.13 -20.44
C GLY A 341 -14.08 2.14 -21.92
N SER A 342 -15.14 2.17 -22.74
CA SER A 342 -15.09 2.35 -24.19
C SER A 342 -15.42 3.80 -24.55
N GLU A 343 -15.07 4.24 -25.76
CA GLU A 343 -15.35 5.60 -26.24
C GLU A 343 -16.84 5.97 -26.14
N SER A 344 -17.74 4.99 -26.34
CA SER A 344 -19.20 5.15 -26.24
C SER A 344 -19.72 5.33 -24.81
N SER A 345 -19.02 4.81 -23.79
CA SER A 345 -19.48 4.85 -22.40
C SER A 345 -19.01 6.11 -21.66
N VAL A 346 -18.02 6.83 -22.18
CA VAL A 346 -17.40 8.00 -21.53
C VAL A 346 -18.45 9.03 -21.11
N ASP A 347 -19.36 9.41 -22.00
CA ASP A 347 -20.41 10.40 -21.73
C ASP A 347 -21.32 10.00 -20.56
N ARG A 348 -21.70 8.72 -20.49
CA ARG A 348 -22.54 8.18 -19.41
C ARG A 348 -21.77 8.12 -18.09
N LEU A 349 -20.53 7.64 -18.14
CA LEU A 349 -19.66 7.51 -16.96
C LEU A 349 -19.42 8.87 -16.31
N MET A 350 -19.06 9.90 -17.10
CA MET A 350 -18.82 11.25 -16.56
C MET A 350 -20.07 11.80 -15.84
N LYS A 351 -21.27 11.60 -16.41
CA LYS A 351 -22.52 12.03 -15.76
C LYS A 351 -22.78 11.32 -14.43
N GLN A 352 -22.55 10.01 -14.35
CA GLN A 352 -22.77 9.23 -13.12
C GLN A 352 -21.71 9.52 -12.05
N ILE A 353 -20.47 9.75 -12.46
CA ILE A 353 -19.36 10.04 -11.55
C ILE A 353 -19.49 11.43 -10.93
N SER A 354 -20.08 12.40 -11.64
CA SER A 354 -20.23 13.79 -11.17
C SER A 354 -20.92 13.90 -9.81
N SER A 355 -22.01 13.17 -9.58
CA SER A 355 -22.70 13.20 -8.29
C SER A 355 -21.87 12.56 -7.19
N PHE A 356 -21.19 11.45 -7.49
CA PHE A 356 -20.39 10.71 -6.53
C PHE A 356 -19.13 11.45 -6.08
N VAL A 357 -18.46 12.14 -6.99
CA VAL A 357 -17.19 12.86 -6.72
C VAL A 357 -17.36 13.96 -5.68
N SER A 358 -18.54 14.59 -5.60
CA SER A 358 -18.83 15.61 -4.59
C SER A 358 -18.91 15.06 -3.17
N GLU A 359 -19.13 13.75 -3.01
CA GLU A 359 -19.40 13.10 -1.72
C GLU A 359 -18.18 12.36 -1.13
N ILE A 360 -17.03 12.40 -1.81
CA ILE A 360 -15.81 11.66 -1.42
C ILE A 360 -14.68 12.60 -0.99
N SER A 361 -13.68 12.06 -0.27
CA SER A 361 -12.49 12.82 0.14
C SER A 361 -11.61 13.19 -1.05
N ASP A 362 -10.82 14.26 -0.87
CA ASP A 362 -9.93 14.77 -1.92
C ASP A 362 -8.89 13.75 -2.39
N GLU A 363 -8.43 12.87 -1.52
CA GLU A 363 -7.54 11.75 -1.88
C GLU A 363 -8.16 10.85 -2.95
N PHE A 364 -9.44 10.49 -2.81
CA PHE A 364 -10.13 9.69 -3.81
C PHE A 364 -10.43 10.50 -5.08
N LYS A 365 -10.72 11.80 -4.95
CA LYS A 365 -10.90 12.67 -6.12
C LYS A 365 -9.63 12.73 -6.97
N VAL A 366 -8.44 12.78 -6.35
CA VAL A 366 -7.15 12.73 -7.08
C VAL A 366 -7.03 11.45 -7.92
N VAL A 367 -7.41 10.29 -7.37
CA VAL A 367 -7.39 9.01 -8.12
C VAL A 367 -8.34 9.04 -9.32
N VAL A 368 -9.53 9.64 -9.16
CA VAL A 368 -10.49 9.82 -10.25
C VAL A 368 -9.90 10.72 -11.35
N VAL A 369 -9.26 11.83 -10.99
CA VAL A 369 -8.62 12.76 -11.96
C VAL A 369 -7.50 12.06 -12.74
N GLN A 370 -6.65 11.27 -12.07
CA GLN A 370 -5.60 10.49 -12.75
C GLN A 370 -6.19 9.48 -13.74
N ALA A 371 -7.29 8.82 -13.38
CA ALA A 371 -7.96 7.88 -14.26
C ALA A 371 -8.63 8.59 -15.47
N ILE A 372 -9.16 9.80 -15.27
CA ILE A 372 -9.67 10.64 -16.37
C ILE A 372 -8.52 11.08 -17.29
N SER A 373 -7.37 11.45 -16.74
CA SER A 373 -6.18 11.81 -17.53
C SER A 373 -5.77 10.67 -18.48
N ALA A 374 -5.70 9.44 -17.96
CA ALA A 374 -5.42 8.25 -18.78
C ALA A 374 -6.51 8.00 -19.84
N LEU A 375 -7.77 8.31 -19.53
CA LEU A 375 -8.88 8.18 -20.47
C LEU A 375 -8.80 9.22 -21.60
N CYS A 376 -8.39 10.45 -21.29
CA CYS A 376 -8.14 11.52 -22.27
C CYS A 376 -7.07 11.10 -23.28
N GLN A 377 -5.97 10.52 -22.79
CA GLN A 377 -4.89 10.00 -23.65
C GLN A 377 -5.38 8.85 -24.54
N LYS A 378 -6.23 7.97 -24.00
CA LYS A 378 -6.77 6.81 -24.73
C LYS A 378 -7.83 7.18 -25.77
N TYR A 379 -8.68 8.18 -25.48
CA TYR A 379 -9.77 8.61 -26.36
C TYR A 379 -9.72 10.13 -26.64
N PRO A 380 -8.77 10.60 -27.47
CA PRO A 380 -8.57 12.03 -27.70
C PRO A 380 -9.83 12.74 -28.20
N ARG A 381 -10.65 12.10 -29.05
CA ARG A 381 -11.89 12.68 -29.61
C ARG A 381 -12.93 13.09 -28.57
N LYS A 382 -12.86 12.54 -27.36
CA LYS A 382 -13.79 12.84 -26.26
C LYS A 382 -13.24 13.89 -25.29
N HIS A 383 -12.11 14.54 -25.61
CA HIS A 383 -11.47 15.55 -24.75
C HIS A 383 -12.43 16.66 -24.31
N SER A 384 -13.36 17.10 -25.16
CA SER A 384 -14.30 18.19 -24.85
C SER A 384 -15.17 17.87 -23.63
N VAL A 385 -15.70 16.65 -23.56
CA VAL A 385 -16.56 16.18 -22.46
C VAL A 385 -15.75 16.04 -21.18
N MET A 386 -14.57 15.42 -21.27
CA MET A 386 -13.69 15.20 -20.12
C MET A 386 -13.13 16.52 -19.56
N MET A 387 -12.79 17.47 -20.43
CA MET A 387 -12.30 18.80 -20.04
C MET A 387 -13.41 19.65 -19.40
N THR A 388 -14.64 19.60 -19.93
CA THR A 388 -15.79 20.24 -19.28
C THR A 388 -16.02 19.67 -17.88
N PHE A 389 -15.91 18.35 -17.75
CA PHE A 389 -16.04 17.66 -16.46
C PHE A 389 -14.94 18.08 -15.46
N LEU A 390 -13.67 18.08 -15.89
CA LEU A 390 -12.54 18.56 -15.10
C LEU A 390 -12.69 20.03 -14.71
N SER A 391 -13.22 20.88 -15.61
CA SER A 391 -13.47 22.29 -15.30
C SER A 391 -14.53 22.46 -14.22
N ASN A 392 -15.61 21.67 -14.24
CA ASN A 392 -16.62 21.73 -13.18
C ASN A 392 -16.02 21.31 -11.84
N MET A 393 -15.28 20.19 -11.83
CA MET A 393 -14.53 19.72 -10.67
C MET A 393 -13.52 20.74 -10.13
N LEU A 394 -12.93 21.54 -11.02
CA LEU A 394 -11.97 22.61 -10.66
C LEU A 394 -12.66 23.80 -10.00
N ARG A 395 -13.97 24.03 -10.21
CA ARG A 395 -14.73 25.10 -9.55
C ARG A 395 -15.17 24.71 -8.14
N ASP A 396 -15.53 23.45 -7.94
CA ASP A 396 -15.99 22.94 -6.64
C ASP A 396 -14.92 23.00 -5.56
N ASP A 397 -15.30 23.22 -4.30
CA ASP A 397 -14.35 23.27 -3.16
C ASP A 397 -13.46 22.03 -3.06
N GLY A 398 -12.20 22.24 -2.72
CA GLY A 398 -11.25 21.16 -2.47
C GLY A 398 -9.83 21.65 -2.21
N GLY A 399 -9.02 20.78 -1.62
CA GLY A 399 -7.66 21.06 -1.20
C GLY A 399 -6.67 21.18 -2.36
N PHE A 400 -5.47 21.66 -2.01
CA PHE A 400 -4.41 21.97 -2.97
C PHE A 400 -4.02 20.80 -3.88
N GLU A 401 -3.76 19.61 -3.34
CA GLU A 401 -3.30 18.45 -4.15
C GLU A 401 -4.36 17.99 -5.15
N TYR A 402 -5.63 18.07 -4.78
CA TYR A 402 -6.76 17.78 -5.67
C TYR A 402 -6.84 18.79 -6.83
N LYS A 403 -6.84 20.09 -6.53
CA LYS A 403 -6.85 21.16 -7.53
C LYS A 403 -5.63 21.08 -8.45
N ARG A 404 -4.46 20.81 -7.87
CA ARG A 404 -3.21 20.60 -8.60
C ARG A 404 -3.31 19.46 -9.60
N ALA A 405 -3.83 18.30 -9.18
CA ALA A 405 -4.01 17.16 -10.07
C ALA A 405 -4.91 17.50 -11.27
N ILE A 406 -5.97 18.28 -11.05
CA ILE A 406 -6.86 18.73 -12.14
C ILE A 406 -6.14 19.67 -13.08
N VAL A 407 -5.46 20.69 -12.56
CA VAL A 407 -4.71 21.66 -13.37
C VAL A 407 -3.64 20.95 -14.19
N ASP A 408 -2.90 20.01 -13.60
CA ASP A 408 -1.87 19.21 -14.28
C ASP A 408 -2.49 18.36 -15.41
N CYS A 409 -3.66 17.76 -15.17
CA CYS A 409 -4.39 17.03 -16.19
C CYS A 409 -4.85 17.94 -17.35
N ILE A 410 -5.40 19.12 -17.06
CA ILE A 410 -5.84 20.09 -18.09
C ILE A 410 -4.63 20.56 -18.91
N ILE A 411 -3.49 20.84 -18.27
CA ILE A 411 -2.25 21.21 -18.95
C ILE A 411 -1.81 20.10 -19.91
N SER A 412 -1.79 18.83 -19.46
CA SER A 412 -1.44 17.69 -20.32
C SER A 412 -2.35 17.62 -21.56
N ILE A 413 -3.66 17.83 -21.39
CA ILE A 413 -4.63 17.83 -22.49
C ILE A 413 -4.35 18.97 -23.49
N ILE A 414 -4.06 20.18 -23.00
CA ILE A 414 -3.74 21.35 -23.83
C ILE A 414 -2.45 21.13 -24.64
N GLU A 415 -1.44 20.51 -24.03
CA GLU A 415 -0.14 20.26 -24.69
C GLU A 415 -0.24 19.13 -25.72
N GLU A 416 -1.04 18.09 -25.47
CA GLU A 416 -1.21 16.95 -26.37
C GLU A 416 -2.20 17.21 -27.52
N ASN A 417 -3.24 18.03 -27.31
CA ASN A 417 -4.30 18.24 -28.29
C ASN A 417 -4.51 19.74 -28.65
N PRO A 418 -4.10 20.17 -29.87
CA PRO A 418 -4.31 21.53 -30.36
C PRO A 418 -5.77 22.02 -30.38
N GLU A 419 -6.73 21.15 -30.67
CA GLU A 419 -8.16 21.51 -30.76
C GLU A 419 -8.75 21.87 -29.39
N SER A 420 -8.15 21.33 -28.32
CA SER A 420 -8.58 21.57 -26.94
C SER A 420 -8.03 22.88 -26.36
N LYS A 421 -7.04 23.50 -27.01
CA LYS A 421 -6.27 24.63 -26.43
C LYS A 421 -7.15 25.81 -26.03
N GLU A 422 -8.02 26.28 -26.92
CA GLU A 422 -8.83 27.46 -26.62
C GLU A 422 -9.81 27.22 -25.46
N ALA A 423 -10.43 26.04 -25.41
CA ALA A 423 -11.35 25.69 -24.33
C ALA A 423 -10.60 25.49 -23.00
N GLY A 424 -9.48 24.75 -23.01
CA GLY A 424 -8.67 24.52 -21.82
C GLY A 424 -8.11 25.81 -21.23
N LEU A 425 -7.57 26.71 -22.07
CA LEU A 425 -7.10 28.02 -21.62
C LEU A 425 -8.24 28.88 -21.07
N ALA A 426 -9.44 28.83 -21.66
CA ALA A 426 -10.61 29.55 -21.14
C ALA A 426 -11.01 29.06 -19.74
N HIS A 427 -11.08 27.74 -19.52
CA HIS A 427 -11.38 27.17 -18.20
C HIS A 427 -10.34 27.54 -17.15
N LEU A 428 -9.06 27.52 -17.51
CA LEU A 428 -7.99 27.94 -16.61
C LEU A 428 -8.02 29.45 -16.33
N CYS A 429 -8.40 30.27 -17.32
CA CYS A 429 -8.57 31.72 -17.12
C CYS A 429 -9.68 32.05 -16.13
N GLU A 430 -10.79 31.32 -16.19
CA GLU A 430 -11.88 31.47 -15.23
C GLU A 430 -11.44 31.04 -13.83
N PHE A 431 -10.73 29.92 -13.69
CA PHE A 431 -10.25 29.45 -12.40
C PHE A 431 -9.27 30.42 -11.72
N ILE A 432 -8.37 31.07 -12.46
CA ILE A 432 -7.46 32.07 -11.87
C ILE A 432 -8.16 33.35 -11.43
N GLU A 433 -9.44 33.57 -11.76
CA GLU A 433 -10.16 34.75 -11.26
C GLU A 433 -10.37 34.71 -9.75
N ASP A 434 -10.61 33.52 -9.19
CA ASP A 434 -10.92 33.27 -7.78
C ASP A 434 -9.97 32.21 -7.17
N CYS A 435 -8.73 32.11 -7.67
CA CYS A 435 -7.78 31.09 -7.20
C CYS A 435 -7.06 31.51 -5.91
N GLU A 436 -7.28 30.77 -4.83
CA GLU A 436 -6.61 31.00 -3.53
C GLU A 436 -5.16 30.47 -3.48
N HIS A 437 -4.75 29.67 -4.47
CA HIS A 437 -3.46 28.97 -4.45
C HIS A 437 -2.42 29.65 -5.35
N THR A 438 -1.47 30.38 -4.74
CA THR A 438 -0.37 31.09 -5.43
C THR A 438 0.42 30.20 -6.40
N VAL A 439 0.73 28.95 -6.01
CA VAL A 439 1.49 28.01 -6.85
C VAL A 439 0.70 27.61 -8.11
N LEU A 440 -0.62 27.47 -8.01
CA LEU A 440 -1.46 27.14 -9.17
C LEU A 440 -1.65 28.35 -10.08
N ALA A 441 -1.93 29.52 -9.51
CA ALA A 441 -2.07 30.76 -10.25
C ALA A 441 -0.81 31.09 -11.07
N THR A 442 0.37 31.00 -10.44
CA THR A 442 1.66 31.21 -11.12
C THR A 442 1.90 30.19 -12.24
N LYS A 443 1.59 28.91 -12.02
CA LYS A 443 1.71 27.85 -13.03
C LYS A 443 0.78 28.09 -14.23
N ILE A 444 -0.46 28.50 -13.99
CA ILE A 444 -1.44 28.80 -15.04
C ILE A 444 -1.02 30.06 -15.82
N LEU A 445 -0.55 31.11 -15.15
CA LEU A 445 -0.03 32.31 -15.81
C LEU A 445 1.18 31.99 -16.69
N HIS A 446 2.06 31.11 -16.23
CA HIS A 446 3.18 30.64 -17.05
C HIS A 446 2.71 29.93 -18.33
N LEU A 447 1.71 29.04 -18.21
CA LEU A 447 1.09 28.36 -19.36
C LEU A 447 0.43 29.37 -20.31
N LEU A 448 -0.33 30.33 -19.79
CA LEU A 448 -0.97 31.39 -20.57
C LEU A 448 0.06 32.20 -21.36
N GLY A 449 1.20 32.54 -20.76
CA GLY A 449 2.29 33.21 -21.45
C GLY A 449 2.96 32.35 -22.54
N LYS A 450 2.95 31.01 -22.40
CA LYS A 450 3.56 30.08 -23.37
C LYS A 450 2.63 29.79 -24.57
N GLU A 451 1.36 29.50 -24.29
CA GLU A 451 0.41 29.02 -25.31
C GLU A 451 -0.59 30.11 -25.74
N GLY A 452 -0.96 31.04 -24.86
CA GLY A 452 -1.92 32.10 -25.14
C GLY A 452 -1.57 32.99 -26.34
N PRO A 453 -0.31 33.42 -26.54
CA PRO A 453 0.08 34.22 -27.70
C PRO A 453 -0.07 33.50 -29.04
N ARG A 454 -0.11 32.16 -29.04
CA ARG A 454 -0.20 31.30 -30.25
C ARG A 454 -1.65 31.00 -30.66
N THR A 455 -2.63 31.48 -29.90
CA THR A 455 -4.04 31.27 -30.18
C THR A 455 -4.54 32.20 -31.29
N PRO A 456 -5.69 31.90 -31.93
CA PRO A 456 -6.28 32.79 -32.94
C PRO A 456 -6.67 34.18 -32.40
N SER A 457 -6.98 34.28 -31.11
CA SER A 457 -7.46 35.52 -30.46
C SER A 457 -6.69 35.84 -29.16
N PRO A 458 -5.41 36.24 -29.23
CA PRO A 458 -4.57 36.40 -28.03
C PRO A 458 -5.03 37.54 -27.09
N SER A 459 -5.68 38.58 -27.63
CA SER A 459 -6.11 39.75 -26.86
C SER A 459 -7.08 39.41 -25.72
N LYS A 460 -7.87 38.35 -25.85
CA LYS A 460 -8.86 37.93 -24.83
C LYS A 460 -8.22 37.56 -23.50
N TYR A 461 -7.01 36.99 -23.53
CA TYR A 461 -6.31 36.51 -22.34
C TYR A 461 -5.64 37.63 -21.55
N ILE A 462 -5.31 38.75 -22.20
CA ILE A 462 -4.61 39.88 -21.57
C ILE A 462 -5.42 40.43 -20.38
N ARG A 463 -6.75 40.48 -20.49
CA ARG A 463 -7.61 40.95 -19.39
C ARG A 463 -7.45 40.10 -18.13
N PHE A 464 -7.49 38.77 -18.28
CA PHE A 464 -7.35 37.84 -17.17
C PHE A 464 -5.97 37.95 -16.51
N ILE A 465 -4.92 38.11 -17.32
CA ILE A 465 -3.54 38.29 -16.81
C ILE A 465 -3.40 39.63 -16.09
N PHE A 466 -3.90 40.72 -16.68
CA PHE A 466 -3.74 42.06 -16.14
C PHE A 466 -4.49 42.25 -14.81
N ASN A 467 -5.69 41.67 -14.66
CA ASN A 467 -6.42 41.74 -13.40
C ASN A 467 -5.62 41.16 -12.22
N ARG A 468 -4.80 40.13 -12.47
CA ARG A 468 -3.92 39.52 -11.46
C ARG A 468 -2.74 40.41 -11.08
N VAL A 469 -2.30 41.30 -11.96
CA VAL A 469 -1.25 42.30 -11.64
C VAL A 469 -1.71 43.28 -10.57
N VAL A 470 -3.02 43.51 -10.42
CA VAL A 470 -3.56 44.51 -9.49
C VAL A 470 -4.04 43.91 -8.18
N LEU A 471 -4.63 42.71 -8.23
CA LEU A 471 -5.43 42.16 -7.12
C LEU A 471 -4.71 41.11 -6.28
N GLU A 472 -3.53 40.64 -6.71
CA GLU A 472 -2.87 39.47 -6.14
C GLU A 472 -1.55 39.80 -5.42
N ASN A 473 -1.00 38.79 -4.75
CA ASN A 473 0.33 38.89 -4.13
C ASN A 473 1.46 39.05 -5.15
N GLU A 474 2.62 39.50 -4.67
CA GLU A 474 3.84 39.76 -5.42
C GLU A 474 4.25 38.61 -6.35
N ALA A 475 4.20 37.35 -5.90
CA ALA A 475 4.59 36.20 -6.71
C ALA A 475 3.67 35.98 -7.93
N VAL A 476 2.35 36.17 -7.76
CA VAL A 476 1.40 36.08 -8.88
C VAL A 476 1.55 37.27 -9.83
N ARG A 477 1.71 38.49 -9.29
CA ARG A 477 1.94 39.72 -10.09
C ARG A 477 3.19 39.59 -10.96
N ALA A 478 4.26 39.10 -10.38
CA ALA A 478 5.54 38.81 -11.02
C ALA A 478 5.42 37.80 -12.19
N ALA A 479 4.62 36.73 -11.99
CA ALA A 479 4.32 35.76 -13.03
C ALA A 479 3.45 36.37 -14.15
N ALA A 480 2.48 37.23 -13.80
CA ALA A 480 1.62 37.91 -14.76
C ALA A 480 2.42 38.89 -15.64
N VAL A 481 3.36 39.64 -15.07
CA VAL A 481 4.30 40.51 -15.82
C VAL A 481 5.10 39.69 -16.84
N SER A 482 5.62 38.53 -16.43
CA SER A 482 6.33 37.60 -17.34
C SER A 482 5.44 37.10 -18.48
N ALA A 483 4.18 36.77 -18.17
CA ALA A 483 3.22 36.35 -19.18
C ALA A 483 2.93 37.48 -20.18
N LEU A 484 2.64 38.70 -19.72
CA LEU A 484 2.44 39.88 -20.58
C LEU A 484 3.63 40.13 -21.51
N ALA A 485 4.86 40.01 -20.98
CA ALA A 485 6.06 40.16 -21.78
C ALA A 485 6.12 39.16 -22.95
N LYS A 486 5.75 37.89 -22.73
CA LYS A 486 5.66 36.88 -23.79
C LYS A 486 4.61 37.23 -24.85
N PHE A 487 3.46 37.79 -24.45
CA PHE A 487 2.45 38.28 -25.41
C PHE A 487 3.00 39.42 -26.28
N GLY A 488 3.68 40.40 -25.67
CA GLY A 488 4.30 41.51 -26.40
C GLY A 488 5.43 41.06 -27.32
N ALA A 489 6.21 40.06 -26.91
CA ALA A 489 7.32 39.53 -27.69
C ALA A 489 6.89 38.74 -28.94
N GLN A 490 5.72 38.07 -28.88
CA GLN A 490 5.25 37.18 -29.94
C GLN A 490 4.23 37.84 -30.89
N ASN A 491 3.51 38.87 -30.42
CA ASN A 491 2.46 39.55 -31.20
C ASN A 491 2.73 41.05 -31.34
N GLU A 492 3.24 41.49 -32.50
CA GLU A 492 3.56 42.90 -32.77
C GLU A 492 2.34 43.84 -32.65
N ASN A 493 1.16 43.37 -33.05
CA ASN A 493 -0.07 44.16 -32.96
C ASN A 493 -0.48 44.49 -31.51
N LEU A 494 -0.11 43.63 -30.55
CA LEU A 494 -0.44 43.79 -29.13
C LEU A 494 0.66 44.52 -28.36
N LEU A 495 1.87 44.63 -28.93
CA LEU A 495 3.03 45.23 -28.32
C LEU A 495 2.76 46.65 -27.75
N PRO A 496 2.13 47.60 -28.48
CA PRO A 496 1.88 48.94 -27.93
C PRO A 496 1.05 48.90 -26.64
N SER A 497 0.00 48.06 -26.60
CA SER A 497 -0.84 47.89 -25.43
C SER A 497 -0.08 47.25 -24.26
N ILE A 498 0.72 46.21 -24.54
CA ILE A 498 1.54 45.54 -23.52
C ILE A 498 2.58 46.49 -22.92
N LEU A 499 3.23 47.34 -23.73
CA LEU A 499 4.19 48.33 -23.23
C LEU A 499 3.55 49.29 -22.23
N VAL A 500 2.32 49.75 -22.50
CA VAL A 500 1.57 50.61 -21.56
C VAL A 500 1.27 49.87 -20.25
N LEU A 501 0.91 48.58 -20.31
CA LEU A 501 0.65 47.79 -19.11
C LEU A 501 1.93 47.58 -18.29
N LEU A 502 3.05 47.22 -18.94
CA LEU A 502 4.34 47.05 -18.28
C LEU A 502 4.85 48.36 -17.65
N GLN A 503 4.64 49.50 -18.31
CA GLN A 503 5.02 50.81 -17.76
C GLN A 503 4.26 51.14 -16.47
N ARG A 504 3.01 50.68 -16.32
CA ARG A 504 2.27 50.79 -15.05
C ARG A 504 2.85 49.89 -13.96
N CYS A 505 3.31 48.69 -14.34
CA CYS A 505 3.94 47.74 -13.40
C CYS A 505 5.29 48.24 -12.88
N MET A 506 5.94 49.21 -13.53
CA MET A 506 7.16 49.85 -13.00
C MET A 506 6.90 50.67 -11.73
N MET A 507 5.63 51.01 -11.45
CA MET A 507 5.22 51.74 -10.25
C MET A 507 4.70 50.80 -9.16
N ASP A 508 4.93 49.49 -9.29
CA ASP A 508 4.50 48.50 -8.30
C ASP A 508 5.19 48.73 -6.94
N SER A 509 4.56 48.32 -5.85
CA SER A 509 5.14 48.41 -4.50
C SER A 509 6.27 47.40 -4.27
N ASP A 510 6.24 46.27 -4.98
CA ASP A 510 7.23 45.20 -4.84
C ASP A 510 8.43 45.38 -5.79
N ASP A 511 9.63 45.18 -5.25
CA ASP A 511 10.90 45.36 -5.95
C ASP A 511 11.05 44.38 -7.12
N GLU A 512 10.67 43.10 -6.93
CA GLU A 512 10.81 42.06 -7.95
C GLU A 512 9.91 42.35 -9.15
N VAL A 513 8.65 42.71 -8.88
CA VAL A 513 7.67 43.04 -9.92
C VAL A 513 8.13 44.26 -10.72
N ARG A 514 8.62 45.31 -10.05
CA ARG A 514 9.15 46.52 -10.72
C ARG A 514 10.36 46.23 -11.57
N ASP A 515 11.34 45.49 -11.05
CA ASP A 515 12.57 45.17 -11.76
C ASP A 515 12.28 44.30 -12.98
N ARG A 516 11.41 43.30 -12.82
CA ARG A 516 10.97 42.44 -13.92
C ARG A 516 10.20 43.21 -14.98
N ALA A 517 9.31 44.12 -14.59
CA ALA A 517 8.58 44.98 -15.52
C ALA A 517 9.53 45.91 -16.29
N THR A 518 10.48 46.53 -15.60
CA THR A 518 11.48 47.43 -16.18
C THR A 518 12.37 46.67 -17.17
N PHE A 519 12.84 45.48 -16.79
CA PHE A 519 13.63 44.61 -17.63
C PHE A 519 12.89 44.25 -18.93
N TYR A 520 11.67 43.72 -18.83
CA TYR A 520 10.90 43.34 -20.01
C TYR A 520 10.48 44.52 -20.88
N LEU A 521 10.16 45.68 -20.27
CA LEU A 521 9.85 46.89 -21.02
C LEU A 521 11.05 47.32 -21.88
N ASN A 522 12.26 47.34 -21.31
CA ASN A 522 13.49 47.73 -22.01
C ASN A 522 13.86 46.74 -23.14
N VAL A 523 13.67 45.44 -22.93
CA VAL A 523 13.90 44.42 -23.97
C VAL A 523 12.91 44.58 -25.12
N LEU A 524 11.62 44.75 -24.82
CA LEU A 524 10.56 44.87 -25.82
C LEU A 524 10.64 46.17 -26.62
N GLN A 525 11.07 47.29 -26.01
CA GLN A 525 11.25 48.57 -26.70
C GLN A 525 12.32 48.52 -27.79
N GLN A 526 13.31 47.64 -27.66
CA GLN A 526 14.37 47.47 -28.68
C GLN A 526 13.85 46.80 -29.96
N ARG A 527 12.68 46.15 -29.91
CA ARG A 527 12.04 45.47 -31.06
C ARG A 527 12.94 44.46 -31.78
N GLN A 528 13.89 43.85 -31.05
CA GLN A 528 14.80 42.86 -31.60
C GLN A 528 14.35 41.45 -31.25
N ILE A 529 14.03 40.66 -32.29
CA ILE A 529 13.58 39.26 -32.14
C ILE A 529 14.64 38.41 -31.41
N ALA A 530 15.93 38.67 -31.65
CA ALA A 530 17.02 37.97 -31.00
C ALA A 530 17.04 38.18 -29.47
N LEU A 531 16.76 39.40 -29.01
CA LEU A 531 16.68 39.71 -27.57
C LEU A 531 15.44 39.09 -26.94
N ASN A 532 14.31 39.11 -27.64
CA ASN A 532 13.08 38.44 -27.19
C ASN A 532 13.33 36.92 -26.99
N ALA A 533 13.99 36.28 -27.95
CA ALA A 533 14.38 34.87 -27.84
C ALA A 533 15.30 34.61 -26.65
N ALA A 534 16.34 35.43 -26.46
CA ALA A 534 17.33 35.25 -25.41
C ALA A 534 16.79 35.49 -24.00
N TYR A 535 15.92 36.48 -23.81
CA TYR A 535 15.57 37.00 -22.48
C TYR A 535 14.10 36.82 -22.07
N ILE A 536 13.19 36.54 -23.01
CA ILE A 536 11.74 36.40 -22.73
C ILE A 536 11.28 34.96 -22.92
N PHE A 537 11.70 34.30 -24.00
CA PHE A 537 11.28 32.93 -24.31
C PHE A 537 12.18 31.87 -23.68
N ASN A 538 13.49 32.07 -23.72
CA ASN A 538 14.45 31.13 -23.16
C ASN A 538 14.73 31.53 -21.70
N GLY A 539 14.38 30.64 -20.77
CA GLY A 539 14.75 30.78 -19.37
C GLY A 539 16.23 30.44 -19.13
N LEU A 540 16.60 30.39 -17.86
CA LEU A 540 17.94 29.96 -17.45
C LEU A 540 18.25 28.57 -18.04
N THR A 541 19.23 28.48 -18.94
CA THR A 541 19.60 27.22 -19.62
C THR A 541 20.45 26.29 -18.77
N VAL A 542 20.85 26.76 -17.58
CA VAL A 542 21.75 26.05 -16.67
C VAL A 542 20.98 25.43 -15.51
N SER A 543 21.49 24.31 -15.01
CA SER A 543 20.93 23.60 -13.86
C SER A 543 21.06 24.46 -12.60
N VAL A 544 19.97 24.73 -11.87
CA VAL A 544 20.00 25.52 -10.63
C VAL A 544 20.89 24.88 -9.55
N PRO A 545 20.82 23.56 -9.27
CA PRO A 545 21.78 22.91 -8.37
C PRO A 545 23.22 22.95 -8.89
N GLY A 546 23.41 22.86 -10.21
CA GLY A 546 24.73 23.01 -10.82
C GLY A 546 25.29 24.41 -10.66
N MET A 547 24.42 25.42 -10.78
CA MET A 547 24.77 26.84 -10.61
C MET A 547 25.12 27.14 -9.16
N GLU A 548 24.34 26.61 -8.20
CA GLU A 548 24.62 26.72 -6.78
C GLU A 548 26.00 26.14 -6.43
N LYS A 549 26.32 24.93 -6.91
CA LYS A 549 27.64 24.32 -6.70
C LYS A 549 28.77 25.13 -7.32
N ALA A 550 28.60 25.60 -8.56
CA ALA A 550 29.61 26.38 -9.25
C ALA A 550 29.84 27.75 -8.57
N LEU A 551 28.78 28.40 -8.10
CA LEU A 551 28.86 29.66 -7.35
C LEU A 551 29.48 29.45 -5.95
N HIS A 552 29.16 28.34 -5.28
CA HIS A 552 29.76 27.99 -4.01
C HIS A 552 31.26 27.72 -4.15
N GLN A 553 31.66 26.99 -5.20
CA GLN A 553 33.08 26.78 -5.50
C GLN A 553 33.79 28.10 -5.83
N TYR A 554 33.15 28.98 -6.60
CA TYR A 554 33.72 30.29 -6.93
C TYR A 554 33.87 31.22 -5.70
N THR A 555 33.00 31.10 -4.71
CA THR A 555 33.12 31.84 -3.44
C THR A 555 34.17 31.24 -2.50
N LEU A 556 34.40 29.92 -2.56
CA LEU A 556 35.47 29.24 -1.82
C LEU A 556 36.86 29.49 -2.42
N GLU A 557 36.96 29.61 -3.75
CA GLU A 557 38.20 29.93 -4.48
C GLU A 557 38.01 31.19 -5.34
N PRO A 558 38.09 32.39 -4.76
CA PRO A 558 37.87 33.63 -5.48
C PRO A 558 38.92 33.80 -6.60
N SER A 559 38.46 33.75 -7.84
CA SER A 559 39.29 34.00 -9.02
C SER A 559 39.22 35.47 -9.42
N GLU A 560 40.31 36.05 -9.91
CA GLU A 560 40.29 37.42 -10.49
C GLU A 560 39.39 37.53 -11.73
N LYS A 561 39.09 36.41 -12.40
CA LYS A 561 38.13 36.38 -13.51
C LYS A 561 36.70 36.31 -12.97
N PRO A 562 35.76 37.11 -13.50
CA PRO A 562 34.34 37.03 -13.17
C PRO A 562 33.77 35.63 -13.41
N PHE A 563 32.78 35.24 -12.60
CA PHE A 563 32.06 33.98 -12.76
C PHE A 563 31.40 33.90 -14.15
N ASP A 564 31.71 32.83 -14.90
CA ASP A 564 31.14 32.60 -16.23
C ASP A 564 30.03 31.53 -16.15
N MET A 565 28.81 31.93 -16.47
CA MET A 565 27.63 31.04 -16.45
C MET A 565 27.74 29.87 -17.44
N LYS A 566 28.64 29.95 -18.44
CA LYS A 566 28.94 28.85 -19.37
C LYS A 566 29.67 27.67 -18.70
N THR A 567 30.24 27.87 -17.51
CA THR A 567 30.89 26.81 -16.74
C THR A 567 29.88 25.91 -16.02
N VAL A 568 28.61 26.33 -15.93
CA VAL A 568 27.55 25.59 -15.27
C VAL A 568 26.94 24.55 -16.21
N PRO A 569 26.73 23.29 -15.77
CA PRO A 569 26.05 22.28 -16.57
C PRO A 569 24.66 22.75 -17.04
N LEU A 570 24.34 22.50 -18.30
CA LEU A 570 23.03 22.77 -18.87
C LEU A 570 21.94 21.96 -18.13
N ALA A 571 20.76 22.54 -17.99
CA ALA A 571 19.60 21.83 -17.43
C ALA A 571 19.20 20.69 -18.39
N THR A 572 19.42 19.43 -17.98
CA THR A 572 18.80 18.28 -18.65
C THR A 572 17.29 18.42 -18.54
N ALA A 573 16.59 18.37 -19.68
CA ALA A 573 15.13 18.39 -19.75
C ALA A 573 14.53 17.33 -18.79
N PRO A 574 13.30 17.54 -18.26
CA PRO A 574 12.66 16.57 -17.38
C PRO A 574 12.59 15.21 -18.07
N ILE A 575 13.12 14.21 -17.38
CA ILE A 575 13.17 12.81 -17.80
C ILE A 575 11.73 12.29 -17.91
N PHE A 576 11.20 12.21 -19.12
CA PHE A 576 10.20 11.21 -19.45
C PHE A 576 10.93 9.86 -19.42
N GLU A 577 10.55 8.99 -18.48
CA GLU A 577 11.01 7.60 -18.42
C GLU A 577 10.58 6.88 -19.70
N GLN A 578 11.46 6.84 -20.72
CA GLN A 578 11.36 5.88 -21.81
C GLN A 578 12.17 4.64 -21.49
N LYS A 579 11.46 3.51 -21.48
CA LYS A 579 11.97 2.14 -21.36
C LYS A 579 13.19 1.92 -22.26
N ALA A 580 14.28 1.46 -21.65
CA ALA A 580 15.48 1.06 -22.37
C ALA A 580 15.32 -0.34 -22.99
N GLU A 581 15.31 -0.41 -24.32
CA GLU A 581 15.74 -1.60 -25.08
C GLU A 581 17.26 -1.56 -25.26
N ILE A 582 17.88 -2.73 -25.14
CA ILE A 582 19.33 -2.95 -25.13
C ILE A 582 19.82 -3.06 -26.58
N ALA A 583 20.74 -2.17 -26.99
CA ALA A 583 21.61 -2.40 -28.14
C ALA A 583 23.04 -1.94 -27.83
N LEU A 584 23.99 -2.87 -28.01
CA LEU A 584 25.43 -2.70 -27.85
C LEU A 584 26.04 -1.92 -29.01
N VAL A 585 26.77 -0.81 -28.74
CA VAL A 585 27.85 -0.33 -29.61
C VAL A 585 28.99 0.29 -28.79
N THR A 586 30.20 0.01 -29.26
CA THR A 586 31.55 0.22 -28.74
C THR A 586 32.04 1.68 -28.72
N SER A 587 33.09 1.87 -27.90
CA SER A 587 33.71 3.07 -27.35
C SER A 587 34.40 4.07 -28.29
N LYS A 588 34.29 5.38 -27.95
CA LYS A 588 35.37 6.38 -27.95
C LYS A 588 35.15 7.40 -26.79
N PRO A 589 36.21 8.03 -26.23
CA PRO A 589 36.14 8.67 -24.92
C PRO A 589 35.75 10.16 -25.00
N GLU A 590 34.68 10.54 -24.32
CA GLU A 590 34.36 11.93 -23.97
C GLU A 590 34.44 12.10 -22.44
N LYS A 591 34.84 13.31 -22.01
CA LYS A 591 35.11 13.67 -20.61
C LYS A 591 33.90 13.38 -19.73
N VAL A 592 34.13 12.55 -18.72
CA VAL A 592 33.11 11.94 -17.85
C VAL A 592 32.62 12.95 -16.82
N ALA A 593 31.32 13.23 -16.83
CA ALA A 593 30.61 13.81 -15.68
C ALA A 593 30.79 12.87 -14.47
N PRO A 594 30.94 13.37 -13.22
CA PRO A 594 31.19 12.51 -12.07
C PRO A 594 30.10 11.46 -11.98
N SER A 595 30.52 10.20 -11.95
CA SER A 595 29.58 9.09 -11.82
C SER A 595 28.85 9.22 -10.49
N ARG A 596 27.65 8.68 -10.40
CA ARG A 596 26.88 8.64 -9.14
C ARG A 596 27.68 8.07 -7.97
N GLN A 597 28.64 7.20 -8.27
CA GLN A 597 29.54 6.60 -7.30
C GLN A 597 30.59 7.60 -6.78
N ASP A 598 31.06 8.53 -7.61
CA ASP A 598 32.00 9.59 -7.21
C ASP A 598 31.32 10.58 -6.24
N ILE A 599 30.03 10.88 -6.47
CA ILE A 599 29.24 11.73 -5.57
C ILE A 599 29.09 11.08 -4.18
N PHE A 600 28.80 9.77 -4.14
CA PHE A 600 28.70 9.04 -2.87
C PHE A 600 30.04 8.88 -2.17
N GLN A 601 31.13 8.69 -2.93
CA GLN A 601 32.49 8.67 -2.37
C GLN A 601 32.81 9.99 -1.66
N GLU A 602 32.48 11.12 -2.28
CA GLU A 602 32.74 12.46 -1.72
C GLU A 602 31.89 12.71 -0.46
N GLN A 603 30.60 12.35 -0.48
CA GLN A 603 29.70 12.48 0.69
C GLN A 603 30.15 11.63 1.88
N LEU A 604 30.55 10.37 1.64
CA LEU A 604 30.99 9.48 2.71
C LEU A 604 32.39 9.86 3.23
N ALA A 605 33.26 10.42 2.39
CA ALA A 605 34.57 10.92 2.79
C ALA A 605 34.51 12.21 3.63
N ALA A 606 33.42 12.97 3.52
CA ALA A 606 33.17 14.15 4.34
C ALA A 606 32.90 13.81 5.82
N ILE A 607 32.51 12.57 6.13
CA ILE A 607 32.28 12.07 7.49
C ILE A 607 33.63 11.60 8.09
N PRO A 608 34.17 12.27 9.12
CA PRO A 608 35.51 11.98 9.66
C PRO A 608 35.70 10.51 10.08
N GLU A 609 34.67 9.90 10.66
CA GLU A 609 34.65 8.53 11.15
C GLU A 609 34.72 7.48 10.03
N PHE A 610 34.40 7.85 8.79
CA PHE A 610 34.39 6.94 7.64
C PHE A 610 35.67 7.01 6.79
N LYS A 611 36.60 7.93 7.10
CA LYS A 611 37.89 8.02 6.39
C LYS A 611 38.73 6.74 6.45
N SER A 612 38.58 5.94 7.51
CA SER A 612 39.30 4.66 7.66
C SER A 612 38.72 3.50 6.84
N LEU A 613 37.55 3.67 6.20
CA LEU A 613 36.86 2.61 5.46
C LEU A 613 37.45 2.36 4.05
N GLY A 614 38.27 3.29 3.54
CA GLY A 614 38.90 3.20 2.23
C GLY A 614 37.98 3.63 1.07
N PRO A 615 38.33 3.30 -0.19
CA PRO A 615 37.52 3.67 -1.35
C PRO A 615 36.23 2.83 -1.44
N LEU A 616 35.15 3.48 -1.84
CA LEU A 616 33.83 2.94 -2.06
C LEU A 616 33.83 2.04 -3.31
N PHE A 617 33.53 0.76 -3.11
CA PHE A 617 33.53 -0.23 -4.17
C PHE A 617 32.26 -0.17 -5.04
N LYS A 618 31.09 -0.01 -4.42
CA LYS A 618 29.79 0.11 -5.13
C LYS A 618 28.70 0.65 -4.21
N SER A 619 27.72 1.35 -4.78
CA SER A 619 26.48 1.73 -4.08
C SER A 619 25.25 1.10 -4.74
N SER A 620 24.24 0.75 -3.95
CA SER A 620 22.95 0.26 -4.48
C SER A 620 22.04 1.42 -4.92
N ASP A 621 20.95 1.08 -5.61
CA ASP A 621 19.83 2.01 -5.73
C ASP A 621 19.11 2.18 -4.37
N PRO A 622 18.39 3.31 -4.16
CA PRO A 622 17.72 3.60 -2.90
C PRO A 622 16.50 2.68 -2.75
N VAL A 623 16.42 1.99 -1.62
CA VAL A 623 15.32 1.10 -1.29
C VAL A 623 14.45 1.76 -0.23
N GLN A 624 13.14 1.82 -0.45
CA GLN A 624 12.19 2.36 0.52
C GLN A 624 12.09 1.42 1.73
N LEU A 625 12.33 1.95 2.93
CA LEU A 625 12.18 1.20 4.19
C LEU A 625 10.84 1.49 4.87
N THR A 626 10.27 2.66 4.63
CA THR A 626 8.92 3.01 5.08
C THR A 626 8.00 3.24 3.88
N GLU A 627 6.71 3.01 4.10
CA GLU A 627 5.68 3.31 3.11
C GLU A 627 5.62 4.83 2.89
N ALA A 628 5.36 5.25 1.65
CA ALA A 628 5.37 6.66 1.26
C ALA A 628 4.34 7.53 2.01
N GLU A 629 3.42 6.90 2.74
CA GLU A 629 2.32 7.51 3.51
C GLU A 629 2.64 7.66 5.02
N THR A 630 3.85 7.28 5.45
CA THR A 630 4.28 7.46 6.84
C THR A 630 4.88 8.86 7.06
N GLU A 631 4.70 9.41 8.27
CA GLU A 631 5.21 10.74 8.66
C GLU A 631 6.73 10.90 8.41
N TYR A 632 7.49 9.79 8.52
CA TYR A 632 8.90 9.74 8.19
C TYR A 632 9.13 8.86 6.96
N PHE A 633 9.40 9.49 5.84
CA PHE A 633 9.73 8.80 4.59
C PHE A 633 11.23 8.46 4.53
N VAL A 634 11.56 7.18 4.79
CA VAL A 634 12.94 6.69 4.90
C VAL A 634 13.30 5.85 3.69
N ARG A 635 14.36 6.25 3.00
CA ARG A 635 15.03 5.47 1.94
C ARG A 635 16.41 5.10 2.41
N CYS A 636 16.86 3.88 2.11
CA CYS A 636 18.18 3.40 2.45
C CYS A 636 18.99 3.05 1.20
N ILE A 637 20.25 3.46 1.18
CA ILE A 637 21.26 3.15 0.16
C ILE A 637 22.36 2.33 0.81
N LYS A 638 22.77 1.22 0.17
CA LYS A 638 23.84 0.37 0.65
C LYS A 638 25.15 0.74 -0.05
N HIS A 639 26.15 1.14 0.72
CA HIS A 639 27.49 1.46 0.27
C HIS A 639 28.46 0.35 0.67
N VAL A 640 29.06 -0.30 -0.31
CA VAL A 640 29.97 -1.43 -0.10
C VAL A 640 31.41 -0.92 -0.19
N PHE A 641 32.17 -1.15 0.87
CA PHE A 641 33.62 -0.96 0.95
C PHE A 641 34.30 -2.34 0.97
N THR A 642 35.64 -2.38 0.91
CA THR A 642 36.40 -3.64 0.86
C THR A 642 36.08 -4.60 2.00
N ASN A 643 35.92 -4.07 3.23
CA ASN A 643 35.68 -4.87 4.44
C ASN A 643 34.39 -4.48 5.19
N HIS A 644 33.63 -3.50 4.71
CA HIS A 644 32.52 -2.91 5.44
C HIS A 644 31.33 -2.59 4.52
N ILE A 645 30.13 -2.53 5.11
CA ILE A 645 28.92 -2.05 4.42
C ILE A 645 28.34 -0.91 5.26
N VAL A 646 28.15 0.25 4.64
CA VAL A 646 27.54 1.44 5.25
C VAL A 646 26.13 1.59 4.68
N PHE A 647 25.16 1.87 5.56
CA PHE A 647 23.77 2.14 5.19
C PHE A 647 23.53 3.65 5.34
N GLN A 648 23.34 4.34 4.23
CA GLN A 648 22.91 5.74 4.18
C GLN A 648 21.40 5.81 4.13
#